data_AF-A0A8D4VNT5-F1
#
_entry.id   AF-A0A8D4VNT5-F1
#
_cell.length_a   1.000
_cell.length_b   1.000
_cell.length_c   1.000
_cell.angle_alpha   90.00
_cell.angle_beta   90.00
_cell.angle_gamma   90.00
#
_symmetry.space_group_name_H-M   'P 1'
#
loop_
_entity.id
_entity.type
_entity.pdbx_description
1 polymer ?
#
loop_
_entity_poly.entity_id
_entity_poly.type
_entity_poly.pdbx_seq_one_letter_code
_entity_poly.pdbx_strand_id
1 'polypeptide(L)'
;MFFAASAEQPPAAGLYDLVKRAAAAADRLGFTALWLPERHFHRFGGAYPAPAVLGAALAGLTENIRLRAGSITLPLNPSIRVAEAWAMLDNLSQGRVELGFGSGWSPNDFVLAPDCFAGRKAVMQQRIDEVRRLWRGESVPFRNGEGNDIAVRTYPAPLQSEPPIWISATGNPETFQWAGAQGFNVLTMLLGGTLQDTAERIRLYREARRAAGLDPAGGRVALMLHSLVHPDEARVMDAVREPFTRYVRDALDAQRHASAEGRALDEAQREKMARYATERYTRSAALFGPAANCRALLREVQEAGVDEVACLIDFGPDDALVLEGLPHLAALRDEWNGVPATPPRSVPPDVRDGAFPSSRPRGEGRGGEIAIVGMSGIFPGAPDMDALAAGLAANQSALVPPPAGRYGAARPALALGGFIDAVEWFDPEPFRLAPVEAAAMDPHQRLLLSAARRCLADAGMRPEQLAGSATGVFVALYSDSYAARAVDESEPLAATGRIHALAANRISHAFDLGGPSEVIATACSSGLVAVHRAVRALRQGECRAALVGAASLLLSDGESRALRGLGVLSADGRCRPFDRAADGQARGEGVCAMLLKPLDAALADGDPIHAVILGSATNHNGGASGTLLLPNANRQAACMAEALEDAGVGLASVGYVEAHGAGGAGDHAELAALAELWRRQGEPRIDAGIALASGKAAMGSLDAAGGLAGLARAVLAVRDGVLPGQAAGGDLEADNPIAATPFRVNLQPRPWPSAAAPRRAGVHAYGLGGVNAHVIVQAPPRERRAAPPPPPERPLRFPLAPEAGTAAGDSVVGDFYDYVTRDGHGEFSETYLTLAPFPQPVPGFSWTRTMQEPSRHPQHHRLLLEKQREMRAVAFDPVNFSKVRRMLDIGCGLGTDLIVLAEAHPQLEGVGYTLSPAQARAAQRRIQARGLAPRLTVQNRDSARDRFPGRFELIFGFEVAHHVADKDALFANIAGALAADGHVVLADTVAGTVAPVDLREVGSHTLPRGDYARLFARHGLEIVDCVDLSREIAHFLADPQLDAMLADEARAAGELGRTGSFPLAEAVQRSWDAFGQALSEGLMLYVLIHARPAAPGRDPLAANLQVMETT
;
A
#
# COMPACT_ATOMS: atom_id res chain seq x y z
N MET A 1 14.63 -12.32 -32.56
CA MET A 1 13.35 -11.73 -33.01
C MET A 1 13.41 -10.23 -32.79
N PHE A 2 12.86 -9.42 -33.70
CA PHE A 2 12.93 -7.96 -33.71
C PHE A 2 11.53 -7.36 -33.92
N PHE A 3 11.21 -6.28 -33.20
CA PHE A 3 9.94 -5.53 -33.31
C PHE A 3 10.20 -4.13 -33.87
N ALA A 4 9.32 -3.58 -34.72
CA ALA A 4 9.59 -2.30 -35.37
C ALA A 4 8.34 -1.50 -35.84
N ALA A 5 7.11 -1.97 -35.54
CA ALA A 5 5.82 -1.53 -36.10
C ALA A 5 5.70 -0.08 -36.61
N SER A 6 4.90 0.07 -37.68
CA SER A 6 4.35 1.37 -38.11
C SER A 6 3.05 1.71 -37.35
N ALA A 7 2.91 2.95 -36.90
CA ALA A 7 1.87 3.45 -36.00
C ALA A 7 0.44 3.62 -36.59
N GLU A 8 0.09 3.01 -37.72
CA GLU A 8 -1.20 3.24 -38.41
C GLU A 8 -2.35 2.29 -38.04
N GLN A 9 -2.18 1.31 -37.15
CA GLN A 9 -3.36 0.58 -36.67
C GLN A 9 -4.09 1.43 -35.61
N PRO A 10 -5.42 1.68 -35.75
CA PRO A 10 -6.19 2.23 -34.64
C PRO A 10 -6.03 1.31 -33.42
N PRO A 11 -6.12 1.81 -32.18
CA PRO A 11 -5.98 0.97 -31.00
C PRO A 11 -7.18 0.01 -30.93
N ALA A 12 -7.06 -1.12 -31.62
CA ALA A 12 -7.70 -2.34 -31.20
C ALA A 12 -7.16 -2.65 -29.79
N ALA A 13 -7.99 -3.22 -28.93
CA ALA A 13 -7.54 -3.66 -27.62
C ALA A 13 -6.24 -4.48 -27.77
N GLY A 14 -5.14 -4.02 -27.15
CA GLY A 14 -3.88 -4.76 -27.12
C GLY A 14 -2.75 -4.34 -28.07
N LEU A 15 -2.40 -3.04 -28.19
CA LEU A 15 -1.27 -2.55 -29.03
C LEU A 15 0.06 -3.32 -28.85
N TYR A 16 0.31 -3.87 -27.65
CA TYR A 16 1.52 -4.63 -27.33
C TYR A 16 1.29 -6.15 -27.19
N ASP A 17 0.10 -6.64 -27.52
CA ASP A 17 -0.26 -8.05 -27.29
C ASP A 17 0.51 -8.99 -28.21
N LEU A 18 0.73 -8.61 -29.49
CA LEU A 18 1.62 -9.35 -30.39
C LEU A 18 3.00 -9.50 -29.76
N VAL A 19 3.59 -8.40 -29.26
CA VAL A 19 4.94 -8.39 -28.68
C VAL A 19 5.01 -9.30 -27.46
N LYS A 20 4.05 -9.22 -26.53
CA LYS A 20 4.00 -10.08 -25.34
C LYS A 20 3.87 -11.56 -25.70
N ARG A 21 2.94 -11.89 -26.60
CA ARG A 21 2.68 -13.29 -27.02
C ARG A 21 3.83 -13.86 -27.82
N ALA A 22 4.40 -13.08 -28.73
CA ALA A 22 5.56 -13.48 -29.52
C ALA A 22 6.82 -13.62 -28.65
N ALA A 23 7.02 -12.76 -27.65
CA ALA A 23 8.11 -12.89 -26.68
C ALA A 23 8.03 -14.20 -25.88
N ALA A 24 6.86 -14.47 -25.28
CA ALA A 24 6.65 -15.70 -24.53
C ALA A 24 6.77 -16.97 -25.41
N ALA A 25 6.28 -16.90 -26.65
CA ALA A 25 6.45 -17.99 -27.62
C ALA A 25 7.91 -18.17 -28.03
N ALA A 26 8.64 -17.08 -28.30
CA ALA A 26 10.04 -17.10 -28.69
C ALA A 26 10.93 -17.70 -27.61
N ASP A 27 10.67 -17.38 -26.34
CA ASP A 27 11.37 -17.95 -25.19
C ASP A 27 11.18 -19.47 -25.11
N ARG A 28 9.92 -19.95 -25.21
CA ARG A 28 9.61 -21.40 -25.24
C ARG A 28 10.18 -22.12 -26.46
N LEU A 29 10.21 -21.44 -27.61
CA LEU A 29 10.73 -21.97 -28.86
C LEU A 29 12.26 -21.85 -28.94
N GLY A 30 12.96 -21.38 -27.91
CA GLY A 30 14.43 -21.38 -27.85
C GLY A 30 15.11 -20.32 -28.72
N PHE A 31 14.46 -19.19 -29.01
CA PHE A 31 15.11 -18.07 -29.68
C PHE A 31 16.17 -17.43 -28.76
N THR A 32 17.26 -16.92 -29.36
CA THR A 32 18.40 -16.38 -28.60
C THR A 32 18.10 -15.02 -27.94
N ALA A 33 17.39 -14.14 -28.65
CA ALA A 33 17.19 -12.76 -28.22
C ALA A 33 15.91 -12.13 -28.78
N LEU A 34 15.34 -11.21 -28.00
CA LEU A 34 14.37 -10.21 -28.40
C LEU A 34 15.08 -8.87 -28.56
N TRP A 35 14.90 -8.24 -29.71
CA TRP A 35 15.41 -6.91 -30.01
C TRP A 35 14.28 -5.90 -29.88
N LEU A 36 14.45 -4.95 -28.97
CA LEU A 36 13.45 -3.94 -28.60
C LEU A 36 13.77 -2.63 -29.31
N PRO A 37 12.91 -2.14 -30.22
CA PRO A 37 13.17 -0.93 -30.98
C PRO A 37 13.14 0.30 -30.06
N GLU A 38 13.81 1.36 -30.49
CA GLU A 38 13.84 2.63 -29.79
C GLU A 38 12.86 3.62 -30.43
N ARG A 39 12.56 4.67 -29.66
CA ARG A 39 11.77 5.81 -30.08
C ARG A 39 12.26 6.42 -31.40
N HIS A 40 11.29 6.71 -32.26
CA HIS A 40 11.36 7.77 -33.26
C HIS A 40 10.20 8.75 -33.03
N PHE A 41 10.39 10.03 -33.31
CA PHE A 41 9.31 11.03 -33.34
C PHE A 41 8.61 11.03 -34.71
N HIS A 42 8.39 9.84 -35.26
CA HIS A 42 7.77 9.57 -36.56
C HIS A 42 6.89 8.31 -36.44
N ARG A 43 6.04 8.06 -37.44
CA ARG A 43 5.16 6.86 -37.48
C ARG A 43 5.94 5.55 -37.44
N PHE A 44 7.10 5.54 -38.07
CA PHE A 44 8.03 4.41 -38.09
C PHE A 44 8.70 4.29 -36.72
N GLY A 45 8.45 3.20 -35.98
CA GLY A 45 9.03 2.98 -34.65
C GLY A 45 8.42 3.83 -33.52
N GLY A 46 7.42 4.67 -33.80
CA GLY A 46 6.75 5.52 -32.81
C GLY A 46 6.00 4.75 -31.72
N ALA A 47 5.66 3.49 -31.95
CA ALA A 47 4.99 2.62 -30.98
C ALA A 47 5.88 2.25 -29.77
N TYR A 48 7.19 2.52 -29.84
CA TYR A 48 8.17 2.05 -28.86
C TYR A 48 8.99 3.19 -28.23
N PRO A 49 8.35 4.12 -27.49
CA PRO A 49 8.99 5.33 -26.99
C PRO A 49 10.02 5.12 -25.86
N ALA A 50 10.04 3.94 -25.23
CA ALA A 50 10.88 3.59 -24.09
C ALA A 50 11.11 2.06 -23.99
N PRO A 51 12.09 1.49 -24.71
CA PRO A 51 12.29 0.05 -24.77
C PRO A 51 12.71 -0.60 -23.45
N ALA A 52 13.35 0.13 -22.53
CA ALA A 52 13.64 -0.41 -21.21
C ALA A 52 12.35 -0.74 -20.41
N VAL A 53 11.29 0.06 -20.59
CA VAL A 53 9.98 -0.18 -19.95
C VAL A 53 9.30 -1.40 -20.55
N LEU A 54 9.29 -1.51 -21.89
CA LEU A 54 8.78 -2.70 -22.58
C LEU A 54 9.61 -3.93 -22.18
N GLY A 55 10.93 -3.80 -22.14
CA GLY A 55 11.85 -4.85 -21.70
C GLY A 55 11.54 -5.34 -20.30
N ALA A 56 11.23 -4.45 -19.35
CA ALA A 56 10.85 -4.83 -17.99
C ALA A 56 9.57 -5.68 -17.97
N ALA A 57 8.57 -5.34 -18.78
CA ALA A 57 7.37 -6.15 -18.93
C ALA A 57 7.67 -7.53 -19.54
N LEU A 58 8.58 -7.59 -20.52
CA LEU A 58 8.98 -8.85 -21.16
C LEU A 58 9.93 -9.70 -20.30
N ALA A 59 10.69 -9.09 -19.38
CA ALA A 59 11.57 -9.79 -18.45
C ALA A 59 10.78 -10.71 -17.52
N GLY A 60 9.59 -10.29 -17.07
CA GLY A 60 8.69 -11.13 -16.28
C GLY A 60 7.95 -12.22 -17.07
N LEU A 61 7.90 -12.10 -18.41
CA LEU A 61 7.23 -13.06 -19.30
C LEU A 61 8.18 -14.09 -19.92
N THR A 62 9.48 -13.95 -19.70
CA THR A 62 10.52 -14.76 -20.37
C THR A 62 11.60 -15.15 -19.39
N GLU A 63 12.12 -16.37 -19.53
CA GLU A 63 13.11 -16.93 -18.60
C GLU A 63 14.52 -16.99 -19.20
N ASN A 64 14.63 -17.28 -20.50
CA ASN A 64 15.90 -17.69 -21.12
C ASN A 64 16.39 -16.72 -22.20
N ILE A 65 15.47 -16.04 -22.89
CA ILE A 65 15.77 -15.18 -24.03
C ILE A 65 16.46 -13.89 -23.58
N ARG A 66 17.45 -13.44 -24.35
CA ARG A 66 18.13 -12.16 -24.08
C ARG A 66 17.26 -10.98 -24.46
N LEU A 67 17.33 -9.88 -23.70
CA LEU A 67 16.62 -8.64 -23.97
C LEU A 67 17.61 -7.60 -24.47
N ARG A 68 17.62 -7.40 -25.79
CA ARG A 68 18.57 -6.52 -26.48
C ARG A 68 17.92 -5.19 -26.85
N ALA A 69 18.58 -4.09 -26.55
CA ALA A 69 18.19 -2.82 -27.15
C ALA A 69 18.47 -2.86 -28.66
N GLY A 70 17.48 -2.51 -29.48
CA GLY A 70 17.60 -2.45 -30.94
C GLY A 70 18.50 -1.31 -31.39
N SER A 71 18.31 -0.10 -30.83
CA SER A 71 19.17 1.05 -31.12
C SER A 71 18.85 2.23 -30.19
N ILE A 72 19.37 2.23 -28.96
CA ILE A 72 19.32 3.39 -28.08
C ILE A 72 20.01 4.55 -28.78
N THR A 73 19.24 5.57 -29.18
CA THR A 73 19.80 6.77 -29.79
C THR A 73 20.47 7.61 -28.70
N LEU A 74 21.70 7.23 -28.36
CA LEU A 74 22.38 7.69 -27.16
C LEU A 74 22.61 9.20 -27.11
N PRO A 75 22.84 9.92 -28.23
CA PRO A 75 22.91 11.39 -28.21
C PRO A 75 21.64 12.08 -27.68
N LEU A 76 20.47 11.43 -27.75
CA LEU A 76 19.21 11.97 -27.22
C LEU A 76 19.03 11.73 -25.72
N ASN A 77 19.79 10.80 -25.14
CA ASN A 77 19.54 10.30 -23.80
C ASN A 77 20.71 10.63 -22.86
N PRO A 78 20.44 11.16 -21.65
CA PRO A 78 21.46 11.25 -20.61
C PRO A 78 22.04 9.87 -20.30
N SER A 79 23.37 9.74 -20.27
CA SER A 79 24.06 8.45 -20.04
C SER A 79 23.66 7.81 -18.70
N ILE A 80 23.45 8.61 -17.65
CA ILE A 80 22.96 8.11 -16.36
C ILE A 80 21.57 7.47 -16.45
N ARG A 81 20.63 8.09 -17.18
CA ARG A 81 19.27 7.55 -17.34
C ARG A 81 19.27 6.25 -18.12
N VAL A 82 20.14 6.13 -19.12
CA VAL A 82 20.32 4.88 -19.86
C VAL A 82 20.91 3.81 -18.94
N ALA A 83 21.95 4.14 -18.19
CA ALA A 83 22.61 3.19 -17.30
C ALA A 83 21.65 2.67 -16.20
N GLU A 84 20.89 3.55 -15.54
CA GLU A 84 19.93 3.14 -14.50
C GLU A 84 18.76 2.32 -15.05
N ALA A 85 18.13 2.77 -16.14
CA ALA A 85 16.96 2.09 -16.70
C ALA A 85 17.31 0.68 -17.18
N TRP A 86 18.48 0.51 -17.80
CA TRP A 86 18.94 -0.79 -18.27
C TRP A 86 19.60 -1.63 -17.18
N ALA A 87 20.19 -1.04 -16.14
CA ALA A 87 20.63 -1.77 -14.94
C ALA A 87 19.43 -2.34 -14.17
N MET A 88 18.33 -1.59 -14.06
CA MET A 88 17.08 -2.10 -13.51
C MET A 88 16.56 -3.29 -14.34
N LEU A 89 16.55 -3.17 -15.66
CA LEU A 89 16.17 -4.28 -16.54
C LEU A 89 17.12 -5.47 -16.42
N ASP A 90 18.41 -5.23 -16.23
CA ASP A 90 19.40 -6.28 -16.01
C ASP A 90 19.09 -7.08 -14.74
N ASN A 91 18.73 -6.38 -13.65
CA ASN A 91 18.27 -6.99 -12.41
C ASN A 91 16.96 -7.78 -12.60
N LEU A 92 15.95 -7.18 -13.24
CA LEU A 92 14.66 -7.83 -13.49
C LEU A 92 14.80 -9.09 -14.37
N SER A 93 15.71 -9.04 -15.34
CA SER A 93 15.94 -10.13 -16.28
C SER A 93 17.02 -11.12 -15.82
N GLN A 94 17.61 -10.96 -14.63
CA GLN A 94 18.67 -11.83 -14.11
C GLN A 94 19.92 -11.90 -15.03
N GLY A 95 20.39 -10.74 -15.49
CA GLY A 95 21.63 -10.64 -16.27
C GLY A 95 21.47 -10.88 -17.77
N ARG A 96 20.25 -10.77 -18.31
CA ARG A 96 19.95 -11.09 -19.73
C ARG A 96 19.96 -9.88 -20.66
N VAL A 97 20.45 -8.72 -20.21
CA VAL A 97 20.44 -7.47 -20.99
C VAL A 97 21.65 -7.36 -21.93
N GLU A 98 21.42 -6.85 -23.13
CA GLU A 98 22.50 -6.34 -24.00
C GLU A 98 22.11 -4.98 -24.60
N LEU A 99 23.08 -4.08 -24.77
CA LEU A 99 22.82 -2.69 -25.13
C LEU A 99 23.21 -2.41 -26.58
N GLY A 100 22.22 -2.15 -27.43
CA GLY A 100 22.43 -1.60 -28.77
C GLY A 100 22.40 -0.08 -28.77
N PHE A 101 23.44 0.55 -29.31
CA PHE A 101 23.55 2.02 -29.43
C PHE A 101 23.56 2.48 -30.88
N GLY A 102 22.88 3.59 -31.13
CA GLY A 102 22.86 4.29 -32.41
C GLY A 102 23.18 5.78 -32.26
N SER A 103 23.80 6.35 -33.29
CA SER A 103 24.12 7.79 -33.31
C SER A 103 22.92 8.67 -33.69
N GLY A 104 21.83 8.08 -34.16
CA GLY A 104 20.68 8.80 -34.71
C GLY A 104 20.94 9.27 -36.15
N TRP A 105 19.94 9.10 -37.01
CA TRP A 105 20.05 9.45 -38.43
C TRP A 105 19.02 10.48 -38.89
N SER A 106 17.88 10.59 -38.20
CA SER A 106 16.84 11.57 -38.49
C SER A 106 17.06 12.85 -37.69
N PRO A 107 17.19 14.03 -38.32
CA PRO A 107 17.26 15.31 -37.60
C PRO A 107 16.04 15.56 -36.70
N ASN A 108 14.86 15.10 -37.11
CA ASN A 108 13.62 15.31 -36.38
C ASN A 108 13.55 14.52 -35.07
N ASP A 109 14.40 13.51 -34.87
CA ASP A 109 14.46 12.80 -33.59
C ASP A 109 15.19 13.62 -32.51
N PHE A 110 15.95 14.66 -32.90
CA PHE A 110 16.77 15.47 -31.99
C PHE A 110 16.02 16.60 -31.29
N VAL A 111 14.69 16.48 -31.15
CA VAL A 111 13.88 17.48 -30.41
C VAL A 111 14.24 17.58 -28.93
N LEU A 112 14.75 16.50 -28.32
CA LEU A 112 15.16 16.48 -26.91
C LEU A 112 16.59 16.99 -26.69
N ALA A 113 17.42 16.98 -27.74
CA ALA A 113 18.83 17.34 -27.66
C ALA A 113 19.32 17.90 -29.01
N PRO A 114 18.76 19.03 -29.48
CA PRO A 114 19.00 19.54 -30.84
C PRO A 114 20.47 19.81 -31.11
N ASP A 115 21.19 20.33 -30.12
CA ASP A 115 22.61 20.68 -30.21
C ASP A 115 23.52 19.46 -30.41
N CYS A 116 23.05 18.27 -30.06
CA CYS A 116 23.82 17.04 -30.24
C CYS A 116 23.84 16.56 -31.70
N PHE A 117 22.95 17.04 -32.59
CA PHE A 117 22.82 16.46 -33.94
C PHE A 117 24.08 16.60 -34.80
N ALA A 118 24.72 17.78 -34.78
CA ALA A 118 25.92 18.04 -35.57
C ALA A 118 27.10 17.14 -35.15
N GLY A 119 27.26 16.91 -33.84
CA GLY A 119 28.33 16.10 -33.23
C GLY A 119 27.94 14.67 -32.86
N ARG A 120 26.77 14.19 -33.31
CA ARG A 120 26.08 13.00 -32.75
C ARG A 120 26.92 11.71 -32.67
N LYS A 121 27.82 11.47 -33.63
CA LYS A 121 28.72 10.31 -33.60
C LYS A 121 29.71 10.39 -32.44
N ALA A 122 30.35 11.54 -32.24
CA ALA A 122 31.30 11.75 -31.15
C ALA A 122 30.59 11.74 -29.79
N VAL A 123 29.41 12.36 -29.69
CA VAL A 123 28.59 12.33 -28.47
C VAL A 123 28.20 10.90 -28.09
N MET A 124 27.80 10.07 -29.07
CA MET A 124 27.51 8.66 -28.83
C MET A 124 28.74 7.92 -28.28
N GLN A 125 29.91 8.11 -28.89
CA GLN A 125 31.15 7.46 -28.45
C GLN A 125 31.50 7.81 -26.99
N GLN A 126 31.48 9.11 -26.66
CA GLN A 126 31.72 9.57 -25.30
C GLN A 126 30.72 8.99 -24.30
N ARG A 127 29.42 9.04 -24.63
CA ARG A 127 28.37 8.56 -23.71
C ARG A 127 28.38 7.04 -23.54
N ILE A 128 28.86 6.28 -24.53
CA ILE A 128 29.06 4.82 -24.35
C ILE A 128 30.07 4.58 -23.23
N ASP A 129 31.18 5.32 -23.22
CA ASP A 129 32.18 5.20 -22.16
C ASP A 129 31.62 5.61 -20.79
N GLU A 130 30.82 6.68 -20.74
CA GLU A 130 30.10 7.08 -19.51
C GLU A 130 29.17 5.98 -19.02
N VAL A 131 28.35 5.39 -19.90
CA VAL A 131 27.45 4.28 -19.55
C VAL A 131 28.25 3.08 -19.03
N ARG A 132 29.37 2.70 -19.67
CA ARG A 132 30.21 1.58 -19.22
C ARG A 132 30.82 1.83 -17.84
N ARG A 133 31.29 3.05 -17.58
CA ARG A 133 31.84 3.44 -16.27
C ARG A 133 30.77 3.38 -15.19
N LEU A 134 29.60 3.96 -15.47
CA LEU A 134 28.44 3.90 -14.61
C LEU A 134 27.96 2.45 -14.37
N TRP A 135 28.01 1.59 -15.39
CA TRP A 135 27.66 0.17 -15.28
C TRP A 135 28.60 -0.58 -14.34
N ARG A 136 29.90 -0.25 -14.34
CA ARG A 136 30.89 -0.78 -13.40
C ARG A 136 30.79 -0.19 -11.99
N GLY A 137 29.84 0.70 -11.74
CA GLY A 137 29.67 1.40 -10.46
C GLY A 137 30.68 2.54 -10.23
N GLU A 138 31.43 2.94 -11.25
CA GLU A 138 32.29 4.13 -11.18
C GLU A 138 31.44 5.40 -11.13
N SER A 139 31.98 6.47 -10.53
CA SER A 139 31.34 7.79 -10.57
C SER A 139 31.71 8.56 -11.83
N VAL A 140 30.71 9.19 -12.46
CA VAL A 140 30.87 10.09 -13.61
C VAL A 140 30.36 11.48 -13.23
N PRO A 141 31.06 12.57 -13.59
CA PRO A 141 30.60 13.92 -13.28
C PRO A 141 29.39 14.31 -14.12
N PHE A 142 28.36 14.88 -13.50
CA PHE A 142 27.20 15.50 -14.15
C PHE A 142 26.96 16.88 -13.58
N ARG A 143 26.46 17.80 -14.40
CA ARG A 143 26.18 19.17 -14.00
C ARG A 143 24.84 19.26 -13.28
N ASN A 144 24.81 19.81 -12.06
CA ASN A 144 23.60 20.01 -11.27
C ASN A 144 22.86 21.31 -11.66
N GLY A 145 21.72 21.59 -11.02
CA GLY A 145 20.91 22.78 -11.27
C GLY A 145 21.59 24.12 -10.95
N GLU A 146 22.69 24.10 -10.18
CA GLU A 146 23.51 25.28 -9.86
C GLU A 146 24.69 25.45 -10.83
N GLY A 147 24.86 24.53 -11.77
CA GLY A 147 25.94 24.55 -12.74
C GLY A 147 27.26 23.93 -12.23
N ASN A 148 27.26 23.28 -11.06
CA ASN A 148 28.40 22.57 -10.49
C ASN A 148 28.46 21.12 -10.97
N ASP A 149 29.66 20.58 -11.17
CA ASP A 149 29.84 19.16 -11.47
C ASP A 149 29.76 18.34 -10.18
N ILE A 150 28.83 17.39 -10.15
CA ILE A 150 28.65 16.42 -9.06
C ILE A 150 29.00 15.01 -9.55
N ALA A 151 29.66 14.23 -8.70
CA ALA A 151 29.99 12.85 -9.01
C ALA A 151 28.77 11.94 -8.80
N VAL A 152 28.25 11.33 -9.87
CA VAL A 152 27.05 10.49 -9.84
C VAL A 152 27.39 9.03 -10.14
N ARG A 153 26.68 8.11 -9.49
CA ARG A 153 26.73 6.65 -9.70
C ARG A 153 25.32 6.12 -10.00
N THR A 154 25.24 4.90 -10.53
CA THR A 154 23.97 4.21 -10.81
C THR A 154 23.42 3.48 -9.59
N TYR A 155 22.10 3.56 -9.40
CA TYR A 155 21.36 2.73 -8.44
C TYR A 155 20.02 2.28 -9.07
N PRO A 156 19.68 0.97 -9.09
CA PRO A 156 20.49 -0.14 -8.59
C PRO A 156 21.73 -0.40 -9.46
N ALA A 157 22.75 -1.04 -8.89
CA ALA A 157 23.86 -1.56 -9.67
C ALA A 157 23.39 -2.72 -10.56
N PRO A 158 23.88 -2.84 -11.81
CA PRO A 158 23.57 -3.98 -12.68
C PRO A 158 24.17 -5.28 -12.14
N LEU A 159 23.60 -6.43 -12.54
CA LEU A 159 24.10 -7.76 -12.19
C LEU A 159 25.32 -8.12 -13.04
N GLN A 160 25.29 -7.79 -14.34
CA GLN A 160 26.44 -7.95 -15.22
C GLN A 160 27.52 -6.93 -14.88
N SER A 161 28.78 -7.36 -14.77
CA SER A 161 29.90 -6.45 -14.55
C SER A 161 30.10 -5.46 -15.71
N GLU A 162 29.75 -5.88 -16.92
CA GLU A 162 29.74 -5.05 -18.13
C GLU A 162 28.72 -5.62 -19.12
N PRO A 163 27.92 -4.79 -19.80
CA PRO A 163 26.92 -5.29 -20.73
C PRO A 163 27.57 -5.59 -22.09
N PRO A 164 27.13 -6.64 -22.81
CA PRO A 164 27.47 -6.78 -24.22
C PRO A 164 26.92 -5.58 -25.02
N ILE A 165 27.80 -4.92 -25.77
CA ILE A 165 27.47 -3.73 -26.54
C ILE A 165 27.35 -4.06 -28.03
N TRP A 166 26.29 -3.56 -28.64
CA TRP A 166 26.02 -3.60 -30.07
C TRP A 166 26.00 -2.19 -30.64
N ILE A 167 26.56 -2.03 -31.84
CA ILE A 167 26.50 -0.78 -32.60
C ILE A 167 25.56 -0.97 -33.77
N SER A 168 24.49 -0.17 -33.80
CA SER A 168 23.53 -0.16 -34.89
C SER A 168 24.12 0.65 -36.06
N ALA A 169 24.47 -0.05 -37.14
CA ALA A 169 25.16 0.51 -38.28
C ALA A 169 24.63 -0.09 -39.58
N THR A 170 24.29 0.75 -40.55
CA THR A 170 23.73 0.30 -41.84
C THR A 170 24.69 0.58 -42.98
N GLY A 171 24.93 1.85 -43.30
CA GLY A 171 25.63 2.28 -44.52
C GLY A 171 27.11 2.65 -44.37
N ASN A 172 27.54 3.12 -43.20
CA ASN A 172 28.84 3.79 -43.06
C ASN A 172 29.99 2.81 -42.71
N PRO A 173 30.99 2.57 -43.59
CA PRO A 173 32.10 1.66 -43.31
C PRO A 173 32.94 2.06 -42.09
N GLU A 174 33.12 3.36 -41.84
CA GLU A 174 33.89 3.85 -40.69
C GLU A 174 33.25 3.42 -39.36
N THR A 175 31.91 3.33 -39.31
CA THR A 175 31.20 2.90 -38.10
C THR A 175 31.46 1.42 -37.83
N PHE A 176 31.54 0.59 -38.87
CA PHE A 176 31.90 -0.84 -38.76
C PHE A 176 33.35 -1.00 -38.29
N GLN A 177 34.28 -0.25 -38.89
CA GLN A 177 35.68 -0.28 -38.47
C GLN A 177 35.86 0.17 -37.02
N TRP A 178 35.21 1.27 -36.64
CA TRP A 178 35.24 1.75 -35.26
C TRP A 178 34.66 0.74 -34.28
N ALA A 179 33.48 0.17 -34.56
CA ALA A 179 32.88 -0.87 -33.72
C ALA A 179 33.80 -2.09 -33.57
N GLY A 180 34.46 -2.50 -34.66
CA GLY A 180 35.45 -3.57 -34.66
C GLY A 180 36.67 -3.24 -33.80
N ALA A 181 37.25 -2.05 -33.95
CA ALA A 181 38.40 -1.62 -33.17
C ALA A 181 38.10 -1.50 -31.66
N GLN A 182 36.87 -1.14 -31.30
CA GLN A 182 36.42 -1.06 -29.89
C GLN A 182 35.97 -2.41 -29.32
N GLY A 183 35.88 -3.45 -30.14
CA GLY A 183 35.46 -4.79 -29.72
C GLY A 183 33.96 -5.00 -29.60
N PHE A 184 33.13 -4.04 -30.03
CA PHE A 184 31.67 -4.14 -29.98
C PHE A 184 31.10 -5.08 -31.05
N ASN A 185 29.87 -5.56 -30.83
CA ASN A 185 29.07 -6.28 -31.82
C ASN A 185 28.38 -5.29 -32.79
N VAL A 186 27.81 -5.77 -33.88
CA VAL A 186 27.15 -4.93 -34.89
C VAL A 186 25.74 -5.44 -35.19
N LEU A 187 24.76 -4.53 -35.21
CA LEU A 187 23.41 -4.78 -35.75
C LEU A 187 23.26 -3.99 -37.05
N THR A 188 22.88 -4.66 -38.14
CA THR A 188 22.74 -4.06 -39.47
C THR A 188 21.45 -4.51 -40.18
N MET A 189 21.13 -3.90 -41.33
CA MET A 189 20.00 -4.24 -42.19
C MET A 189 20.35 -4.00 -43.66
N LEU A 190 19.59 -4.61 -44.57
CA LEU A 190 19.75 -4.43 -46.02
C LEU A 190 19.06 -3.16 -46.57
N LEU A 191 18.30 -2.42 -45.74
CA LEU A 191 17.56 -1.23 -46.19
C LEU A 191 18.51 -0.15 -46.74
N GLY A 192 18.51 0.00 -48.07
CA GLY A 192 19.36 0.95 -48.80
C GLY A 192 20.68 0.40 -49.36
N GLY A 193 20.92 -0.92 -49.33
CA GLY A 193 22.13 -1.54 -49.88
C GLY A 193 21.93 -2.99 -50.33
N THR A 194 23.02 -3.63 -50.74
CA THR A 194 23.03 -5.05 -51.11
C THR A 194 23.71 -5.90 -50.04
N LEU A 195 23.49 -7.22 -50.11
CA LEU A 195 24.19 -8.17 -49.25
C LEU A 195 25.71 -8.15 -49.51
N GLN A 196 26.13 -7.90 -50.75
CA GLN A 196 27.53 -7.74 -51.12
C GLN A 196 28.17 -6.51 -50.43
N ASP A 197 27.49 -5.37 -50.41
CA ASP A 197 27.97 -4.18 -49.68
C ASP A 197 28.09 -4.47 -48.18
N THR A 198 27.15 -5.26 -47.65
CA THR A 198 27.16 -5.67 -46.25
C THR A 198 28.35 -6.59 -45.95
N ALA A 199 28.63 -7.56 -46.82
CA ALA A 199 29.78 -8.45 -46.70
C ALA A 199 31.11 -7.68 -46.66
N GLU A 200 31.24 -6.65 -47.51
CA GLU A 200 32.44 -5.80 -47.52
C GLU A 200 32.59 -5.01 -46.21
N ARG A 201 31.50 -4.47 -45.66
CA ARG A 201 31.53 -3.79 -44.35
C ARG A 201 31.86 -4.75 -43.21
N ILE A 202 31.36 -5.99 -43.27
CA ILE A 202 31.71 -7.04 -42.31
C ILE A 202 33.20 -7.36 -42.41
N ARG A 203 33.76 -7.49 -43.62
CA ARG A 203 35.21 -7.69 -43.81
C ARG A 203 36.02 -6.59 -43.13
N LEU A 204 35.64 -5.32 -43.33
CA LEU A 204 36.28 -4.17 -42.69
C LEU A 204 36.15 -4.20 -41.15
N TYR A 205 35.00 -4.60 -40.62
CA TYR A 205 34.80 -4.81 -39.18
C TYR A 205 35.75 -5.86 -38.61
N ARG A 206 35.86 -7.02 -39.28
CA ARG A 206 36.76 -8.13 -38.87
C ARG A 206 38.22 -7.73 -38.94
N GLU A 207 38.60 -6.96 -39.97
CA GLU A 207 39.96 -6.42 -40.11
C GLU A 207 40.30 -5.41 -39.03
N ALA A 208 39.37 -4.52 -38.67
CA ALA A 208 39.57 -3.57 -37.59
C ALA A 208 39.72 -4.26 -36.24
N ARG A 209 38.96 -5.33 -35.96
CA ARG A 209 39.17 -6.18 -34.77
C ARG A 209 40.58 -6.75 -34.74
N ARG A 210 41.03 -7.34 -35.85
CA ARG A 210 42.38 -7.90 -36.00
C ARG A 210 43.45 -6.83 -35.72
N ALA A 211 43.30 -5.65 -36.32
CA ALA A 211 44.24 -4.55 -36.16
C ALA A 211 44.30 -4.03 -34.71
N ALA A 212 43.21 -4.12 -33.96
CA ALA A 212 43.14 -3.79 -32.53
C ALA A 212 43.62 -4.92 -31.61
N GLY A 213 44.11 -6.04 -32.16
CA GLY A 213 44.57 -7.20 -31.38
C GLY A 213 43.44 -8.06 -30.81
N LEU A 214 42.20 -7.87 -31.27
CA LEU A 214 41.04 -8.66 -30.87
C LEU A 214 40.84 -9.84 -31.83
N ASP A 215 40.28 -10.93 -31.33
CA ASP A 215 39.87 -12.05 -32.18
C ASP A 215 38.88 -11.56 -33.25
N PRO A 216 39.20 -11.70 -34.55
CA PRO A 216 38.30 -11.34 -35.63
C PRO A 216 36.97 -12.10 -35.54
N ALA A 217 36.97 -13.36 -35.09
CA ALA A 217 35.75 -14.18 -34.99
C ALA A 217 34.91 -13.89 -33.73
N GLY A 218 35.50 -13.32 -32.68
CA GLY A 218 34.83 -13.14 -31.38
C GLY A 218 33.72 -12.08 -31.33
N GLY A 219 33.63 -11.18 -32.32
CA GLY A 219 32.56 -10.17 -32.40
C GLY A 219 31.35 -10.70 -33.17
N ARG A 220 30.12 -10.33 -32.80
CA ARG A 220 28.91 -10.78 -33.53
C ARG A 220 28.38 -9.70 -34.47
N VAL A 221 27.92 -10.13 -35.64
CA VAL A 221 27.17 -9.33 -36.61
C VAL A 221 25.78 -9.92 -36.78
N ALA A 222 24.77 -9.15 -36.39
CA ALA A 222 23.37 -9.49 -36.57
C ALA A 222 22.77 -8.73 -37.77
N LEU A 223 22.15 -9.45 -38.72
CA LEU A 223 21.44 -8.88 -39.86
C LEU A 223 19.93 -8.93 -39.63
N MET A 224 19.26 -7.79 -39.70
CA MET A 224 17.80 -7.71 -39.62
C MET A 224 17.17 -8.09 -40.96
N LEU A 225 16.28 -9.07 -40.93
CA LEU A 225 15.51 -9.54 -42.09
C LEU A 225 14.02 -9.66 -41.72
N HIS A 226 13.16 -9.12 -42.57
CA HIS A 226 11.71 -9.28 -42.44
C HIS A 226 11.36 -10.76 -42.62
N SER A 227 10.55 -11.31 -41.72
CA SER A 227 10.35 -12.75 -41.62
C SER A 227 8.89 -13.11 -41.37
N LEU A 228 8.35 -13.99 -42.20
CA LEU A 228 7.07 -14.67 -42.00
C LEU A 228 7.13 -16.03 -42.71
N VAL A 229 7.52 -17.06 -41.94
CA VAL A 229 7.74 -18.42 -42.46
C VAL A 229 6.50 -19.25 -42.20
N HIS A 230 5.90 -19.81 -43.25
CA HIS A 230 4.70 -20.65 -43.16
C HIS A 230 4.59 -21.53 -44.43
N PRO A 231 4.06 -22.77 -44.36
CA PRO A 231 4.01 -23.69 -45.50
C PRO A 231 3.11 -23.25 -46.66
N ASP A 232 2.10 -22.42 -46.38
CA ASP A 232 1.24 -21.82 -47.41
C ASP A 232 1.84 -20.51 -47.93
N GLU A 233 2.53 -20.60 -49.08
CA GLU A 233 3.18 -19.45 -49.72
C GLU A 233 2.19 -18.39 -50.18
N ALA A 234 1.05 -18.79 -50.74
CA ALA A 234 0.05 -17.84 -51.24
C ALA A 234 -0.53 -17.01 -50.08
N ARG A 235 -0.86 -17.66 -48.97
CA ARG A 235 -1.35 -16.99 -47.75
C ARG A 235 -0.32 -16.01 -47.19
N VAL A 236 0.97 -16.38 -47.17
CA VAL A 236 2.04 -15.47 -46.73
C VAL A 236 2.14 -14.27 -47.65
N MET A 237 2.22 -14.49 -48.97
CA MET A 237 2.41 -13.41 -49.93
C MET A 237 1.24 -12.44 -49.96
N ASP A 238 0.00 -12.93 -49.82
CA ASP A 238 -1.18 -12.09 -49.69
C ASP A 238 -1.18 -11.28 -48.38
N ALA A 239 -0.68 -11.86 -47.29
CA ALA A 239 -0.60 -11.19 -46.00
C ALA A 239 0.54 -10.14 -45.90
N VAL A 240 1.63 -10.28 -46.66
CA VAL A 240 2.79 -9.37 -46.54
C VAL A 240 2.82 -8.25 -47.56
N ARG A 241 2.29 -8.43 -48.78
CA ARG A 241 2.48 -7.48 -49.89
C ARG A 241 2.09 -6.04 -49.53
N GLU A 242 0.86 -5.85 -49.07
CA GLU A 242 0.35 -4.51 -48.75
C GLU A 242 0.93 -3.96 -47.43
N PRO A 243 0.94 -4.73 -46.31
CA PRO A 243 1.54 -4.24 -45.06
C PRO A 243 3.03 -3.89 -45.18
N PHE A 244 3.79 -4.70 -45.91
CA PHE A 244 5.21 -4.44 -46.13
C PHE A 244 5.44 -3.24 -47.04
N THR A 245 4.61 -3.02 -48.07
CA THR A 245 4.66 -1.80 -48.89
C THR A 245 4.46 -0.55 -48.04
N ARG A 246 3.49 -0.60 -47.12
CA ARG A 246 3.24 0.50 -46.17
C ARG A 246 4.44 0.74 -45.26
N TYR A 247 5.00 -0.33 -44.68
CA TYR A 247 6.19 -0.26 -43.84
C TYR A 247 7.37 0.39 -44.58
N VAL A 248 7.65 -0.03 -45.83
CA VAL A 248 8.73 0.55 -46.64
C VAL A 248 8.46 2.01 -46.97
N ARG A 249 7.22 2.38 -47.30
CA ARG A 249 6.82 3.78 -47.55
C ARG A 249 7.08 4.64 -46.31
N ASP A 250 6.64 4.21 -45.13
CA ASP A 250 6.82 4.98 -43.90
C ASP A 250 8.29 5.11 -43.51
N ALA A 251 9.12 4.10 -43.82
CA ALA A 251 10.58 4.16 -43.66
C ALA A 251 11.21 5.15 -44.65
N LEU A 252 10.77 5.18 -45.92
CA LEU A 252 11.20 6.16 -46.92
C LEU A 252 10.78 7.59 -46.53
N ASP A 253 9.59 7.77 -45.96
CA ASP A 253 9.13 9.07 -45.44
C ASP A 253 9.98 9.55 -44.27
N ALA A 254 10.35 8.64 -43.36
CA ALA A 254 11.27 8.98 -42.29
C ALA A 254 12.64 9.42 -42.86
N GLN A 255 13.10 8.79 -43.94
CA GLN A 255 14.33 9.18 -44.67
C GLN A 255 14.21 10.48 -45.48
N ARG A 256 13.00 10.94 -45.82
CA ARG A 256 12.76 12.20 -46.55
C ARG A 256 13.48 13.40 -45.93
N HIS A 257 13.51 13.46 -44.61
CA HIS A 257 14.10 14.58 -43.89
C HIS A 257 15.63 14.50 -43.77
N ALA A 258 16.21 13.32 -44.03
CA ALA A 258 17.62 13.01 -43.84
C ALA A 258 18.51 13.34 -45.06
N SER A 259 17.97 13.45 -46.29
CA SER A 259 18.74 13.81 -47.50
C SER A 259 18.00 14.79 -48.42
N ALA A 260 18.75 15.57 -49.20
CA ALA A 260 18.18 16.51 -50.18
C ALA A 260 17.41 15.80 -51.30
N GLU A 261 17.88 14.62 -51.72
CA GLU A 261 17.24 13.78 -52.73
C GLU A 261 15.90 13.22 -52.24
N GLY A 262 15.80 12.84 -50.97
CA GLY A 262 14.55 12.38 -50.36
C GLY A 262 13.46 13.46 -50.36
N ARG A 263 13.83 14.74 -50.17
CA ARG A 263 12.89 15.88 -50.18
C ARG A 263 12.35 16.23 -51.57
N ALA A 264 13.00 15.77 -52.64
CA ALA A 264 12.64 16.09 -54.02
C ALA A 264 11.58 15.17 -54.63
N LEU A 265 11.31 14.00 -54.01
CA LEU A 265 10.30 13.06 -54.48
C LEU A 265 8.90 13.54 -54.08
N ASP A 266 7.92 13.44 -54.98
CA ASP A 266 6.50 13.62 -54.64
C ASP A 266 5.89 12.34 -54.04
N GLU A 267 4.65 12.43 -53.54
CA GLU A 267 3.95 11.30 -52.91
C GLU A 267 3.74 10.12 -53.87
N ALA A 268 3.40 10.41 -55.13
CA ALA A 268 3.16 9.37 -56.13
C ALA A 268 4.45 8.65 -56.55
N GLN A 269 5.57 9.35 -56.58
CA GLN A 269 6.90 8.79 -56.82
C GLN A 269 7.35 7.91 -55.64
N ARG A 270 7.12 8.33 -54.40
CA ARG A 270 7.41 7.52 -53.20
C ARG A 270 6.58 6.24 -53.14
N GLU A 271 5.28 6.33 -53.42
CA GLU A 271 4.40 5.17 -53.49
C GLU A 271 4.88 4.15 -54.54
N LYS A 272 5.28 4.63 -55.73
CA LYS A 272 5.88 3.77 -56.77
C LYS A 272 7.20 3.15 -56.33
N MET A 273 8.07 3.90 -55.66
CA MET A 273 9.34 3.40 -55.13
C MET A 273 9.13 2.37 -54.02
N ALA A 274 8.18 2.59 -53.12
CA ALA A 274 7.82 1.65 -52.05
C ALA A 274 7.31 0.33 -52.63
N ARG A 275 6.45 0.36 -53.65
CA ARG A 275 5.99 -0.84 -54.37
C ARG A 275 7.12 -1.57 -55.09
N TYR A 276 7.98 -0.83 -55.79
CA TYR A 276 9.14 -1.41 -56.47
C TYR A 276 10.12 -2.05 -55.48
N ALA A 277 10.41 -1.37 -54.37
CA ALA A 277 11.23 -1.90 -53.30
C ALA A 277 10.60 -3.15 -52.70
N THR A 278 9.30 -3.15 -52.43
CA THR A 278 8.57 -4.32 -51.90
C THR A 278 8.70 -5.54 -52.80
N GLU A 279 8.50 -5.39 -54.12
CA GLU A 279 8.70 -6.47 -55.09
C GLU A 279 10.14 -6.99 -55.12
N ARG A 280 11.14 -6.10 -54.96
CA ARG A 280 12.54 -6.50 -54.86
C ARG A 280 12.85 -7.24 -53.55
N TYR A 281 12.37 -6.70 -52.43
CA TYR A 281 12.66 -7.20 -51.08
C TYR A 281 12.04 -8.56 -50.81
N THR A 282 10.78 -8.73 -51.18
CA THR A 282 10.04 -10.00 -51.05
C THR A 282 10.69 -11.15 -51.81
N ARG A 283 11.51 -10.85 -52.84
CA ARG A 283 12.24 -11.87 -53.63
C ARG A 283 13.66 -12.15 -53.15
N SER A 284 14.34 -11.17 -52.55
CA SER A 284 15.81 -11.22 -52.40
C SER A 284 16.36 -10.74 -51.05
N ALA A 285 15.52 -10.24 -50.14
CA ALA A 285 15.97 -9.62 -48.89
C ALA A 285 15.00 -9.82 -47.72
N ALA A 286 14.16 -10.86 -47.79
CA ALA A 286 13.20 -11.24 -46.75
C ALA A 286 13.02 -12.76 -46.68
N LEU A 287 12.64 -13.26 -45.50
CA LEU A 287 12.36 -14.67 -45.23
C LEU A 287 10.84 -14.89 -45.24
N PHE A 288 10.26 -14.94 -46.44
CA PHE A 288 8.81 -15.12 -46.63
C PHE A 288 8.48 -16.46 -47.29
N GLY A 289 7.39 -17.08 -46.83
CA GLY A 289 6.84 -18.31 -47.37
C GLY A 289 7.47 -19.57 -46.76
N PRO A 290 7.45 -20.70 -47.47
CA PRO A 290 7.93 -21.97 -46.96
C PRO A 290 9.43 -21.94 -46.63
N ALA A 291 9.84 -22.77 -45.67
CA ALA A 291 11.24 -22.91 -45.26
C ALA A 291 12.19 -23.17 -46.44
N ALA A 292 11.74 -23.88 -47.48
CA ALA A 292 12.51 -24.14 -48.69
C ALA A 292 12.94 -22.84 -49.42
N ASN A 293 12.06 -21.83 -49.48
CA ASN A 293 12.31 -20.56 -50.16
C ASN A 293 13.36 -19.72 -49.40
N CYS A 294 13.39 -19.85 -48.07
CA CYS A 294 14.28 -19.09 -47.20
C CYS A 294 15.74 -19.57 -47.24
N ARG A 295 16.00 -20.84 -47.59
CA ARG A 295 17.34 -21.46 -47.49
C ARG A 295 18.38 -20.79 -48.38
N ALA A 296 18.01 -20.38 -49.58
CA ALA A 296 18.96 -19.78 -50.52
C ALA A 296 19.54 -18.47 -49.94
N LEU A 297 18.65 -17.59 -49.48
CA LEU A 297 19.05 -16.33 -48.85
C LEU A 297 19.87 -16.57 -47.56
N LEU A 298 19.50 -17.55 -46.74
CA LEU A 298 20.27 -17.87 -45.54
C LEU A 298 21.71 -18.33 -45.85
N ARG A 299 21.95 -19.05 -46.96
CA ARG A 299 23.31 -19.41 -47.40
C ARG A 299 24.10 -18.16 -47.76
N GLU A 300 23.51 -17.30 -48.58
CA GLU A 300 24.17 -16.05 -49.00
C GLU A 300 24.47 -15.15 -47.80
N VAL A 301 23.55 -15.07 -46.84
CA VAL A 301 23.72 -14.28 -45.60
C VAL A 301 24.86 -14.83 -44.75
N GLN A 302 24.97 -16.15 -44.63
CA GLN A 302 26.08 -16.80 -43.92
C GLN A 302 27.42 -16.59 -44.64
N GLU A 303 27.45 -16.71 -45.96
CA GLU A 303 28.64 -16.45 -46.80
C GLU A 303 29.09 -15.00 -46.72
N ALA A 304 28.17 -14.06 -46.53
CA ALA A 304 28.48 -12.65 -46.27
C ALA A 304 29.13 -12.40 -44.88
N GLY A 305 29.23 -13.42 -44.03
CA GLY A 305 29.87 -13.33 -42.72
C GLY A 305 28.97 -12.83 -41.59
N VAL A 306 27.64 -12.94 -41.77
CA VAL A 306 26.64 -12.65 -40.73
C VAL A 306 26.59 -13.83 -39.75
N ASP A 307 26.64 -13.53 -38.45
CA ASP A 307 26.60 -14.55 -37.38
C ASP A 307 25.18 -14.82 -36.87
N GLU A 308 24.29 -13.83 -36.98
CA GLU A 308 22.93 -13.92 -36.44
C GLU A 308 21.92 -13.25 -37.37
N VAL A 309 20.74 -13.86 -37.54
CA VAL A 309 19.61 -13.21 -38.21
C VAL A 309 18.62 -12.70 -37.18
N ALA A 310 18.42 -11.38 -37.15
CA ALA A 310 17.41 -10.73 -36.34
C ALA A 310 16.08 -10.68 -37.13
N CYS A 311 15.24 -11.70 -36.95
CA CYS A 311 13.95 -11.82 -37.65
C CYS A 311 12.97 -10.73 -37.22
N LEU A 312 12.67 -9.79 -38.11
CA LEU A 312 11.70 -8.72 -37.92
C LEU A 312 10.31 -9.23 -38.32
N ILE A 313 9.41 -9.35 -37.34
CA ILE A 313 8.10 -10.02 -37.50
C ILE A 313 6.91 -9.05 -37.43
N ASP A 314 7.14 -7.85 -36.91
CA ASP A 314 6.12 -6.85 -36.59
C ASP A 314 6.21 -5.66 -37.56
N PHE A 315 5.83 -5.92 -38.81
CA PHE A 315 5.80 -4.93 -39.91
C PHE A 315 4.39 -4.76 -40.50
N GLY A 316 3.36 -5.15 -39.75
CA GLY A 316 1.94 -5.03 -40.10
C GLY A 316 1.16 -6.24 -40.63
N PRO A 317 1.70 -7.47 -40.83
CA PRO A 317 0.86 -8.63 -41.13
C PRO A 317 -0.02 -9.00 -39.94
N ASP A 318 -1.04 -9.84 -40.16
CA ASP A 318 -1.99 -10.28 -39.12
C ASP A 318 -1.29 -10.99 -37.94
N ASP A 319 -1.61 -10.57 -36.72
CA ASP A 319 -1.00 -11.07 -35.48
C ASP A 319 -1.12 -12.58 -35.30
N ALA A 320 -2.28 -13.17 -35.67
CA ALA A 320 -2.48 -14.60 -35.55
C ALA A 320 -1.59 -15.36 -36.53
N LEU A 321 -1.47 -14.87 -37.77
CA LEU A 321 -0.57 -15.45 -38.76
C LEU A 321 0.91 -15.32 -38.35
N VAL A 322 1.31 -14.20 -37.75
CA VAL A 322 2.68 -14.03 -37.21
C VAL A 322 2.96 -15.10 -36.14
N LEU A 323 2.04 -15.30 -35.20
CA LEU A 323 2.17 -16.30 -34.14
C LEU A 323 2.15 -17.73 -34.67
N GLU A 324 1.31 -18.03 -35.67
CA GLU A 324 1.31 -19.30 -36.41
C GLU A 324 2.65 -19.58 -37.10
N GLY A 325 3.33 -18.54 -37.58
CA GLY A 325 4.63 -18.65 -38.24
C GLY A 325 5.81 -18.94 -37.30
N LEU A 326 5.71 -18.64 -36.00
CA LEU A 326 6.84 -18.76 -35.06
C LEU A 326 7.40 -20.19 -34.94
N PRO A 327 6.57 -21.25 -34.80
CA PRO A 327 7.06 -22.62 -34.79
C PRO A 327 7.78 -23.02 -36.08
N HIS A 328 7.31 -22.54 -37.24
CA HIS A 328 7.96 -22.81 -38.53
C HIS A 328 9.31 -22.10 -38.65
N LEU A 329 9.40 -20.86 -38.16
CA LEU A 329 10.66 -20.14 -38.07
C LEU A 329 11.64 -20.81 -37.10
N ALA A 330 11.16 -21.32 -35.97
CA ALA A 330 11.98 -22.09 -35.02
C ALA A 330 12.47 -23.40 -35.64
N ALA A 331 11.62 -24.13 -36.38
CA ALA A 331 12.00 -25.34 -37.08
C ALA A 331 13.07 -25.08 -38.16
N LEU A 332 12.93 -23.99 -38.94
CA LEU A 332 13.95 -23.57 -39.90
C LEU A 332 15.29 -23.25 -39.22
N ARG A 333 15.26 -22.56 -38.07
CA ARG A 333 16.46 -22.28 -37.26
C ARG A 333 17.11 -23.59 -36.78
N ASP A 334 16.34 -24.50 -36.21
CA ASP A 334 16.87 -25.75 -35.64
C ASP A 334 17.45 -26.66 -36.72
N GLU A 335 16.80 -26.72 -37.89
CA GLU A 335 17.34 -27.39 -39.07
C GLU A 335 18.67 -26.76 -39.50
N TRP A 336 18.74 -25.44 -39.57
CA TRP A 336 19.94 -24.72 -40.04
C TRP A 336 21.12 -24.87 -39.09
N ASN A 337 20.86 -24.79 -37.78
CA ASN A 337 21.89 -24.83 -36.74
C ASN A 337 22.31 -26.26 -36.37
N GLY A 338 21.60 -27.29 -36.84
CA GLY A 338 21.95 -28.70 -36.66
C GLY A 338 21.78 -29.26 -35.25
N VAL A 339 21.20 -28.49 -34.32
CA VAL A 339 20.93 -28.87 -32.92
C VAL A 339 19.67 -28.11 -32.47
N PRO A 340 18.70 -28.73 -31.75
CA PRO A 340 17.67 -27.97 -31.06
C PRO A 340 18.34 -27.00 -30.09
N ALA A 341 18.12 -25.70 -30.25
CA ALA A 341 18.75 -24.69 -29.40
C ALA A 341 18.43 -24.98 -27.93
N THR A 342 19.43 -25.43 -27.16
CA THR A 342 19.30 -25.48 -25.70
C THR A 342 19.31 -24.02 -25.22
N PRO A 343 18.32 -23.57 -24.43
CA PRO A 343 18.29 -22.20 -23.95
C PRO A 343 19.62 -21.87 -23.28
N PRO A 344 20.24 -20.71 -23.58
CA PRO A 344 21.52 -20.35 -22.98
C PRO A 344 21.31 -20.20 -21.47
N ARG A 345 21.85 -21.16 -20.70
CA ARG A 345 22.00 -21.00 -19.25
C ARG A 345 22.82 -19.75 -18.99
N SER A 346 22.30 -18.86 -18.14
CA SER A 346 23.06 -17.73 -17.62
C SER A 346 24.36 -18.25 -16.99
N VAL A 347 25.48 -17.67 -17.42
CA VAL A 347 26.79 -17.88 -16.78
C VAL A 347 26.70 -17.23 -15.40
N PRO A 348 27.02 -17.92 -14.29
CA PRO A 348 27.04 -17.30 -12.98
C PRO A 348 28.15 -16.22 -12.97
N PRO A 349 27.87 -14.97 -12.60
CA PRO A 349 28.93 -14.01 -12.33
C PRO A 349 29.71 -14.47 -11.10
N ASP A 350 31.03 -14.39 -11.18
CA ASP A 350 31.96 -14.53 -10.05
C ASP A 350 31.52 -13.57 -8.94
N VAL A 351 30.92 -14.11 -7.88
CA VAL A 351 30.47 -13.35 -6.72
C VAL A 351 31.70 -12.95 -5.92
N ARG A 352 32.05 -11.66 -5.96
CA ARG A 352 32.84 -11.06 -4.88
C ARG A 352 31.93 -10.93 -3.66
N ASP A 353 32.35 -11.55 -2.57
CA ASP A 353 31.68 -11.62 -1.27
C ASP A 353 31.08 -10.28 -0.81
N GLY A 354 29.76 -10.32 -0.61
CA GLY A 354 28.92 -9.24 -0.09
C GLY A 354 27.50 -9.75 0.07
N ALA A 355 27.31 -10.68 1.01
CA ALA A 355 26.12 -11.51 1.15
C ALA A 355 24.81 -10.71 1.34
N PHE A 356 23.89 -10.84 0.37
CA PHE A 356 22.45 -10.88 0.62
C PHE A 356 22.00 -12.35 0.50
N PRO A 357 21.12 -12.85 1.40
CA PRO A 357 20.78 -14.26 1.44
C PRO A 357 20.04 -14.70 0.17
N SER A 358 20.65 -15.63 -0.55
CA SER A 358 20.06 -16.29 -1.70
C SER A 358 18.85 -17.12 -1.28
N SER A 359 17.74 -16.94 -2.01
CA SER A 359 16.55 -17.77 -1.89
C SER A 359 16.89 -19.22 -2.28
N ARG A 360 16.83 -20.12 -1.30
CA ARG A 360 16.88 -21.57 -1.52
C ARG A 360 15.80 -22.00 -2.53
N PRO A 361 16.06 -23.02 -3.36
CA PRO A 361 15.00 -23.68 -4.11
C PRO A 361 14.06 -24.37 -3.09
N ARG A 362 12.78 -23.98 -3.05
CA ARG A 362 11.80 -24.67 -2.22
C ARG A 362 11.30 -25.90 -2.97
N GLY A 363 11.57 -27.05 -2.36
CA GLY A 363 11.08 -28.34 -2.80
C GLY A 363 9.57 -28.45 -2.73
N GLU A 364 9.09 -29.49 -3.40
CA GLU A 364 7.72 -29.99 -3.35
C GLU A 364 7.23 -30.12 -1.89
N GLY A 365 6.34 -29.21 -1.48
CA GLY A 365 5.69 -29.25 -0.17
C GLY A 365 4.79 -28.03 0.06
N ARG A 366 3.47 -28.24 0.08
CA ARG A 366 2.41 -27.41 0.73
C ARG A 366 2.42 -25.86 0.56
N GLY A 367 3.05 -25.28 -0.47
CA GLY A 367 3.24 -23.82 -0.59
C GLY A 367 2.08 -22.97 -1.13
N GLY A 368 0.84 -23.13 -0.64
CA GLY A 368 -0.34 -22.38 -1.14
C GLY A 368 -1.16 -21.59 -0.10
N GLU A 369 -0.89 -21.72 1.19
CA GLU A 369 -1.69 -21.11 2.26
C GLU A 369 -1.34 -19.62 2.44
N ILE A 370 -2.36 -18.77 2.65
CA ILE A 370 -2.19 -17.31 2.78
C ILE A 370 -2.62 -16.87 4.19
N ALA A 371 -1.72 -16.27 4.95
CA ALA A 371 -2.00 -15.69 6.26
C ALA A 371 -2.68 -14.32 6.13
N ILE A 372 -3.68 -14.08 6.97
CA ILE A 372 -4.20 -12.74 7.26
C ILE A 372 -3.38 -12.22 8.45
N VAL A 373 -2.51 -11.25 8.19
CA VAL A 373 -1.56 -10.72 9.17
C VAL A 373 -1.96 -9.39 9.78
N GLY A 374 -2.93 -8.69 9.18
CA GLY A 374 -3.54 -7.52 9.78
C GLY A 374 -4.98 -7.34 9.30
N MET A 375 -5.80 -6.70 10.11
CA MET A 375 -7.19 -6.37 9.80
C MET A 375 -7.60 -5.03 10.44
N SER A 376 -8.43 -4.28 9.75
CA SER A 376 -9.12 -3.13 10.31
C SER A 376 -10.50 -3.00 9.70
N GLY A 377 -11.42 -2.35 10.42
CA GLY A 377 -12.70 -1.99 9.84
C GLY A 377 -13.51 -1.05 10.70
N ILE A 378 -14.43 -0.34 10.06
CA ILE A 378 -15.49 0.46 10.66
C ILE A 378 -16.81 -0.11 10.13
N PHE A 379 -17.68 -0.51 11.03
CA PHE A 379 -19.00 -1.08 10.74
C PHE A 379 -20.07 -0.37 11.57
N PRO A 380 -21.36 -0.54 11.24
CA PRO A 380 -22.44 0.07 12.01
C PRO A 380 -22.39 -0.37 13.47
N GLY A 381 -22.28 0.59 14.38
CA GLY A 381 -22.13 0.33 15.83
C GLY A 381 -20.78 -0.26 16.26
N ALA A 382 -19.79 -0.33 15.37
CA ALA A 382 -18.47 -0.87 15.65
C ALA A 382 -17.37 -0.04 14.95
N PRO A 383 -16.75 0.94 15.64
CA PRO A 383 -15.72 1.81 15.05
C PRO A 383 -14.39 1.10 14.73
N ASP A 384 -14.19 -0.09 15.29
CA ASP A 384 -12.99 -0.92 15.15
C ASP A 384 -13.32 -2.43 15.28
N MET A 385 -12.28 -3.26 15.18
CA MET A 385 -12.39 -4.72 15.22
C MET A 385 -12.74 -5.28 16.61
N ASP A 386 -12.37 -4.60 17.69
CA ASP A 386 -12.68 -5.02 19.06
C ASP A 386 -14.16 -4.76 19.37
N ALA A 387 -14.68 -3.61 18.93
CA ALA A 387 -16.10 -3.29 18.98
C ALA A 387 -16.93 -4.25 18.11
N LEU A 388 -16.41 -4.67 16.95
CA LEU A 388 -17.05 -5.72 16.14
C LEU A 388 -17.11 -7.04 16.92
N ALA A 389 -16.02 -7.45 17.56
CA ALA A 389 -15.98 -8.67 18.37
C ALA A 389 -16.97 -8.61 19.56
N ALA A 390 -17.03 -7.47 20.26
CA ALA A 390 -18.01 -7.24 21.31
C ALA A 390 -19.45 -7.27 20.79
N GLY A 391 -19.71 -6.67 19.63
CA GLY A 391 -21.02 -6.70 18.97
C GLY A 391 -21.46 -8.12 18.56
N LEU A 392 -20.52 -8.94 18.08
CA LEU A 392 -20.77 -10.36 17.78
C LEU A 392 -21.14 -11.16 19.03
N ALA A 393 -20.48 -10.89 20.15
CA ALA A 393 -20.81 -11.52 21.43
C ALA A 393 -22.18 -11.06 21.97
N ALA A 394 -22.53 -9.79 21.77
CA ALA A 394 -23.82 -9.25 22.17
C ALA A 394 -24.99 -9.71 21.28
N ASN A 395 -24.72 -10.08 20.03
CA ASN A 395 -25.70 -10.53 19.04
C ASN A 395 -26.83 -9.53 18.78
N GLN A 396 -26.50 -8.24 18.74
CA GLN A 396 -27.46 -7.14 18.58
C GLN A 396 -27.46 -6.58 17.16
N SER A 397 -28.59 -5.98 16.77
CA SER A 397 -28.71 -5.26 15.51
C SER A 397 -28.31 -3.80 15.69
N ALA A 398 -27.49 -3.30 14.77
CA ALA A 398 -27.05 -1.91 14.69
C ALA A 398 -27.84 -1.11 13.63
N LEU A 399 -28.97 -1.64 13.16
CA LEU A 399 -29.84 -0.97 12.21
C LEU A 399 -30.63 0.16 12.88
N VAL A 400 -30.47 1.38 12.39
CA VAL A 400 -31.07 2.60 12.92
C VAL A 400 -31.71 3.44 11.81
N PRO A 401 -32.62 4.36 12.12
CA PRO A 401 -33.09 5.33 11.13
C PRO A 401 -31.93 6.15 10.56
N PRO A 402 -32.02 6.64 9.31
CA PRO A 402 -30.97 7.47 8.71
C PRO A 402 -30.61 8.68 9.59
N PRO A 403 -29.32 8.94 9.85
CA PRO A 403 -28.88 10.09 10.64
C PRO A 403 -29.39 11.41 10.09
N ALA A 404 -29.71 12.36 10.98
CA ALA A 404 -30.13 13.70 10.59
C ALA A 404 -29.06 14.37 9.71
N GLY A 405 -29.47 14.99 8.61
CA GLY A 405 -28.56 15.66 7.67
C GLY A 405 -27.95 14.76 6.58
N ARG A 406 -28.02 13.42 6.69
CA ARG A 406 -27.43 12.49 5.71
C ARG A 406 -27.92 12.72 4.27
N TYR A 407 -29.22 13.01 4.10
CA TYR A 407 -29.86 13.26 2.80
C TYR A 407 -30.44 14.68 2.67
N GLY A 408 -30.02 15.62 3.51
CA GLY A 408 -30.59 16.98 3.56
C GLY A 408 -32.08 16.98 3.93
N ALA A 409 -32.88 17.83 3.29
CA ALA A 409 -34.32 17.99 3.57
C ALA A 409 -35.22 16.89 2.95
N ALA A 410 -34.65 15.93 2.22
CA ALA A 410 -35.42 14.87 1.57
C ALA A 410 -35.96 13.87 2.59
N ARG A 411 -37.20 13.41 2.41
CA ARG A 411 -37.72 12.26 3.16
C ARG A 411 -36.94 11.01 2.73
N PRO A 412 -36.21 10.33 3.64
CA PRO A 412 -35.40 9.18 3.28
C PRO A 412 -36.26 8.05 2.70
N ALA A 413 -35.73 7.34 1.71
CA ALA A 413 -36.33 6.11 1.23
C ALA A 413 -36.25 5.06 2.34
N LEU A 414 -35.10 4.90 2.99
CA LEU A 414 -34.88 3.87 4.00
C LEU A 414 -35.60 4.19 5.32
N ALA A 415 -36.27 3.19 5.90
CA ALA A 415 -36.81 3.28 7.25
C ALA A 415 -35.73 3.01 8.31
N LEU A 416 -34.87 2.03 8.05
CA LEU A 416 -33.70 1.65 8.84
C LEU A 416 -32.53 1.35 7.89
N GLY A 417 -31.30 1.48 8.40
CA GLY A 417 -30.07 1.09 7.73
C GLY A 417 -28.92 1.01 8.74
N GLY A 418 -27.82 0.37 8.34
CA GLY A 418 -26.57 0.39 9.10
C GLY A 418 -25.74 1.59 8.69
N PHE A 419 -25.45 2.51 9.60
CA PHE A 419 -24.66 3.71 9.31
C PHE A 419 -23.38 3.71 10.12
N ILE A 420 -22.30 4.18 9.51
CA ILE A 420 -21.08 4.51 10.24
C ILE A 420 -21.08 6.00 10.57
N ASP A 421 -20.46 6.33 11.70
CA ASP A 421 -20.35 7.70 12.17
C ASP A 421 -19.26 8.47 11.41
N ALA A 422 -19.38 9.79 11.39
CA ALA A 422 -18.35 10.72 10.93
C ALA A 422 -17.73 10.41 9.54
N VAL A 423 -18.56 10.04 8.55
CA VAL A 423 -18.10 9.74 7.17
C VAL A 423 -17.35 10.89 6.51
N GLU A 424 -17.56 12.11 6.98
CA GLU A 424 -16.91 13.33 6.51
C GLU A 424 -15.52 13.55 7.11
N TRP A 425 -15.16 12.89 8.22
CA TRP A 425 -13.88 13.11 8.92
C TRP A 425 -12.76 12.34 8.25
N PHE A 426 -11.63 13.03 8.06
CA PHE A 426 -10.43 12.46 7.48
C PHE A 426 -9.24 13.33 7.85
N ASP A 427 -8.16 12.69 8.28
CA ASP A 427 -6.88 13.34 8.50
C ASP A 427 -6.00 13.17 7.25
N PRO A 428 -5.75 14.25 6.47
CA PRO A 428 -4.99 14.16 5.24
C PRO A 428 -3.46 14.19 5.44
N GLU A 429 -2.99 14.66 6.60
CA GLU A 429 -1.57 14.90 6.85
C GLU A 429 -0.72 13.61 6.80
N PRO A 430 -1.14 12.49 7.42
CA PRO A 430 -0.36 11.26 7.41
C PRO A 430 -0.22 10.62 6.01
N PHE A 431 -0.98 11.12 5.03
CA PHE A 431 -0.94 10.71 3.63
C PHE A 431 -0.34 11.77 2.71
N ARG A 432 0.19 12.88 3.26
CA ARG A 432 0.77 14.02 2.54
C ARG A 432 -0.20 14.65 1.52
N LEU A 433 -1.49 14.66 1.85
CA LEU A 433 -2.53 15.26 1.00
C LEU A 433 -2.79 16.71 1.40
N ALA A 434 -2.90 17.60 0.43
CA ALA A 434 -3.28 18.98 0.69
C ALA A 434 -4.76 19.04 1.17
N PRO A 435 -5.14 19.94 2.10
CA PRO A 435 -6.51 20.05 2.58
C PRO A 435 -7.56 20.26 1.47
N VAL A 436 -7.19 21.03 0.43
CA VAL A 436 -8.05 21.25 -0.75
C VAL A 436 -8.28 19.97 -1.55
N GLU A 437 -7.26 19.12 -1.66
CA GLU A 437 -7.38 17.82 -2.32
C GLU A 437 -8.26 16.88 -1.49
N ALA A 438 -8.02 16.82 -0.18
CA ALA A 438 -8.79 16.00 0.74
C ALA A 438 -10.29 16.37 0.78
N ALA A 439 -10.62 17.67 0.71
CA ALA A 439 -11.99 18.14 0.61
C ALA A 439 -12.68 17.71 -0.70
N ALA A 440 -11.91 17.62 -1.79
CA ALA A 440 -12.40 17.17 -3.10
C ALA A 440 -12.52 15.65 -3.22
N MET A 441 -11.92 14.87 -2.32
CA MET A 441 -11.91 13.40 -2.36
C MET A 441 -13.24 12.78 -1.90
N ASP A 442 -13.66 11.75 -2.63
CA ASP A 442 -14.73 10.86 -2.22
C ASP A 442 -14.44 10.27 -0.83
N PRO A 443 -15.39 10.35 0.13
CA PRO A 443 -15.27 9.73 1.45
C PRO A 443 -14.84 8.27 1.44
N HIS A 444 -15.23 7.48 0.42
CA HIS A 444 -14.76 6.09 0.27
C HIS A 444 -13.24 6.03 0.18
N GLN A 445 -12.60 6.89 -0.62
CA GLN A 445 -11.14 6.91 -0.79
C GLN A 445 -10.43 7.33 0.51
N ARG A 446 -10.99 8.33 1.20
CA ARG A 446 -10.48 8.83 2.49
C ARG A 446 -10.51 7.77 3.59
N LEU A 447 -11.65 7.11 3.74
CA LEU A 447 -11.81 6.06 4.75
C LEU A 447 -10.99 4.81 4.40
N LEU A 448 -10.83 4.48 3.11
CA LEU A 448 -9.96 3.39 2.67
C LEU A 448 -8.48 3.63 3.02
N LEU A 449 -7.96 4.85 2.84
CA LEU A 449 -6.62 5.23 3.29
C LEU A 449 -6.46 5.04 4.81
N SER A 450 -7.46 5.49 5.57
CA SER A 450 -7.48 5.37 7.04
C SER A 450 -7.57 3.91 7.50
N ALA A 451 -8.37 3.08 6.84
CA ALA A 451 -8.47 1.66 7.12
C ALA A 451 -7.17 0.94 6.76
N ALA A 452 -6.58 1.24 5.60
CA ALA A 452 -5.31 0.66 5.19
C ALA A 452 -4.19 0.95 6.20
N ARG A 453 -4.05 2.19 6.66
CA ARG A 453 -3.07 2.56 7.70
C ARG A 453 -3.29 1.77 9.00
N ARG A 454 -4.53 1.71 9.50
CA ARG A 454 -4.87 0.92 10.72
C ARG A 454 -4.63 -0.58 10.53
N CYS A 455 -4.83 -1.10 9.33
CA CYS A 455 -4.56 -2.50 9.01
C CYS A 455 -3.05 -2.81 9.06
N LEU A 456 -2.20 -1.89 8.58
CA LEU A 456 -0.75 -2.02 8.73
C LEU A 456 -0.34 -1.96 10.21
N ALA A 457 -0.92 -1.04 10.98
CA ALA A 457 -0.67 -0.94 12.42
C ALA A 457 -1.05 -2.22 13.18
N ASP A 458 -2.20 -2.82 12.88
CA ASP A 458 -2.64 -4.12 13.45
C ASP A 458 -1.67 -5.25 13.09
N ALA A 459 -1.10 -5.24 11.87
CA ALA A 459 -0.04 -6.16 11.47
C ALA A 459 1.31 -5.92 12.16
N GLY A 460 1.44 -4.87 12.99
CA GLY A 460 2.71 -4.46 13.58
C GLY A 460 3.69 -3.86 12.55
N MET A 461 3.17 -3.35 11.42
CA MET A 461 3.96 -2.79 10.33
C MET A 461 3.73 -1.30 10.18
N ARG A 462 4.80 -0.56 9.95
CA ARG A 462 4.74 0.84 9.51
C ARG A 462 4.76 0.92 7.98
N PRO A 463 4.11 1.90 7.33
CA PRO A 463 4.12 2.06 5.88
C PRO A 463 5.52 2.03 5.27
N GLU A 464 6.52 2.61 5.94
CA GLU A 464 7.90 2.70 5.46
C GLU A 464 8.58 1.33 5.37
N GLN A 465 8.09 0.33 6.11
CA GLN A 465 8.59 -1.05 6.01
C GLN A 465 8.13 -1.75 4.72
N LEU A 466 7.05 -1.25 4.11
CA LEU A 466 6.52 -1.74 2.84
C LEU A 466 6.81 -0.80 1.67
N ALA A 467 7.36 0.39 1.91
CA ALA A 467 7.75 1.32 0.87
C ALA A 467 8.75 0.69 -0.12
N GLY A 468 8.52 0.90 -1.42
CA GLY A 468 9.25 0.29 -2.52
C GLY A 468 9.04 -1.23 -2.67
N SER A 469 8.24 -1.87 -1.81
CA SER A 469 8.01 -3.31 -1.88
C SER A 469 6.98 -3.67 -2.96
N ALA A 470 7.05 -4.90 -3.47
CA ALA A 470 6.03 -5.46 -4.34
C ALA A 470 4.77 -5.87 -3.55
N THR A 471 4.14 -4.92 -2.85
CA THR A 471 2.87 -5.11 -2.14
C THR A 471 1.71 -4.75 -3.06
N GLY A 472 0.81 -5.70 -3.32
CA GLY A 472 -0.39 -5.47 -4.12
C GLY A 472 -1.48 -4.76 -3.32
N VAL A 473 -2.35 -4.02 -4.00
CA VAL A 473 -3.50 -3.30 -3.44
C VAL A 473 -4.75 -3.64 -4.25
N PHE A 474 -5.71 -4.30 -3.62
CA PHE A 474 -6.95 -4.74 -4.26
C PHE A 474 -8.14 -4.13 -3.52
N VAL A 475 -8.82 -3.16 -4.13
CA VAL A 475 -9.90 -2.41 -3.49
C VAL A 475 -11.25 -2.77 -4.09
N ALA A 476 -12.19 -3.20 -3.25
CA ALA A 476 -13.58 -3.40 -3.61
C ALA A 476 -14.40 -2.10 -3.45
N LEU A 477 -14.84 -1.54 -4.57
CA LEU A 477 -15.63 -0.29 -4.63
C LEU A 477 -16.46 -0.25 -5.92
N TYR A 478 -17.73 0.14 -5.84
CA TYR A 478 -18.57 0.32 -7.05
C TYR A 478 -19.60 1.45 -6.99
N SER A 479 -19.86 2.06 -5.83
CA SER A 479 -20.83 3.15 -5.73
C SER A 479 -20.19 4.47 -6.14
N ASP A 480 -20.91 5.25 -6.97
CA ASP A 480 -20.53 6.58 -7.40
C ASP A 480 -21.41 7.67 -6.73
N SER A 481 -21.94 7.36 -5.53
CA SER A 481 -22.93 8.18 -4.84
C SER A 481 -22.42 9.57 -4.44
N TYR A 482 -21.09 9.77 -4.38
CA TYR A 482 -20.48 11.07 -4.15
C TYR A 482 -20.45 11.93 -5.41
N ALA A 483 -20.22 11.35 -6.61
CA ALA A 483 -20.19 12.12 -7.86
C ALA A 483 -21.57 12.69 -8.25
N ALA A 484 -22.64 12.08 -7.76
CA ALA A 484 -24.01 12.57 -7.95
C ALA A 484 -24.33 13.86 -7.15
N ARG A 485 -23.43 14.32 -6.26
CA ARG A 485 -23.58 15.60 -5.57
C ARG A 485 -23.13 16.74 -6.49
N ALA A 486 -23.78 17.91 -6.37
CA ALA A 486 -23.33 19.11 -7.08
C ALA A 486 -21.94 19.49 -6.58
N VAL A 487 -20.93 19.29 -7.42
CA VAL A 487 -19.57 19.70 -7.14
C VAL A 487 -19.20 20.82 -8.08
N ASP A 488 -18.39 21.75 -7.60
CA ASP A 488 -17.87 22.83 -8.41
C ASP A 488 -17.00 22.26 -9.53
N GLU A 489 -17.50 22.30 -10.77
CA GLU A 489 -16.79 21.83 -11.96
C GLU A 489 -15.56 22.71 -12.28
N SER A 490 -15.41 23.86 -11.61
CA SER A 490 -14.23 24.71 -11.74
C SER A 490 -13.03 24.24 -10.91
N GLU A 491 -13.20 23.30 -9.97
CA GLU A 491 -12.11 22.75 -9.13
C GLU A 491 -11.45 21.52 -9.81
N PRO A 492 -10.24 21.64 -10.39
CA PRO A 492 -9.62 20.56 -11.15
C PRO A 492 -9.32 19.31 -10.32
N LEU A 493 -9.08 19.45 -9.00
CA LEU A 493 -8.80 18.32 -8.11
C LEU A 493 -10.02 17.41 -7.91
N ALA A 494 -11.23 17.95 -8.11
CA ALA A 494 -12.49 17.21 -7.99
C ALA A 494 -12.62 16.08 -9.02
N ALA A 495 -11.90 16.16 -10.15
CA ALA A 495 -11.83 15.08 -11.14
C ALA A 495 -11.11 13.85 -10.56
N THR A 496 -9.97 14.06 -9.89
CA THR A 496 -9.20 12.97 -9.26
C THR A 496 -9.85 12.42 -8.00
N GLY A 497 -10.66 13.23 -7.31
CA GLY A 497 -11.39 12.82 -6.12
C GLY A 497 -12.50 11.80 -6.35
N ARG A 498 -12.93 11.56 -7.60
CA ARG A 498 -14.08 10.69 -7.95
C ARG A 498 -13.73 9.45 -8.76
N ILE A 499 -12.57 9.42 -9.42
CA ILE A 499 -12.19 8.28 -10.25
C ILE A 499 -11.98 7.06 -9.36
N HIS A 500 -12.82 6.03 -9.51
CA HIS A 500 -12.75 4.82 -8.69
C HIS A 500 -11.36 4.19 -8.68
N ALA A 501 -10.68 4.09 -9.84
CA ALA A 501 -9.33 3.53 -9.93
C ALA A 501 -8.33 4.18 -8.95
N LEU A 502 -8.51 5.47 -8.65
CA LEU A 502 -7.66 6.19 -7.71
C LEU A 502 -7.87 5.77 -6.25
N ALA A 503 -8.95 5.06 -5.90
CA ALA A 503 -9.12 4.50 -4.56
C ALA A 503 -8.00 3.50 -4.21
N ALA A 504 -7.68 2.57 -5.13
CA ALA A 504 -6.55 1.66 -4.96
C ALA A 504 -5.21 2.37 -5.16
N ASN A 505 -5.11 3.22 -6.20
CA ASN A 505 -3.84 3.84 -6.55
C ASN A 505 -3.38 4.87 -5.51
N ARG A 506 -4.29 5.54 -4.79
CA ARG A 506 -3.95 6.45 -3.69
C ARG A 506 -3.35 5.71 -2.51
N ILE A 507 -3.81 4.50 -2.20
CA ILE A 507 -3.19 3.67 -1.16
C ILE A 507 -1.78 3.28 -1.59
N SER A 508 -1.61 2.80 -2.83
CA SER A 508 -0.29 2.48 -3.36
C SER A 508 0.64 3.69 -3.35
N HIS A 509 0.13 4.87 -3.73
CA HIS A 509 0.90 6.10 -3.74
C HIS A 509 1.27 6.58 -2.34
N ALA A 510 0.33 6.57 -1.40
CA ALA A 510 0.52 7.06 -0.05
C ALA A 510 1.53 6.23 0.75
N PHE A 511 1.62 4.92 0.48
CA PHE A 511 2.52 4.01 1.19
C PHE A 511 3.68 3.48 0.31
N ASP A 512 3.85 4.05 -0.89
CA ASP A 512 4.89 3.65 -1.87
C ASP A 512 4.91 2.14 -2.18
N LEU A 513 3.74 1.58 -2.51
CA LEU A 513 3.57 0.14 -2.79
C LEU A 513 3.66 -0.13 -4.30
N GLY A 514 4.61 -0.97 -4.71
CA GLY A 514 4.94 -1.26 -6.11
C GLY A 514 4.30 -2.51 -6.71
N GLY A 515 3.35 -3.17 -6.02
CA GLY A 515 2.62 -4.33 -6.57
C GLY A 515 1.40 -3.95 -7.41
N PRO A 516 0.61 -4.94 -7.88
CA PRO A 516 -0.64 -4.68 -8.63
C PRO A 516 -1.58 -3.76 -7.84
N SER A 517 -2.20 -2.77 -8.47
CA SER A 517 -3.11 -1.81 -7.81
C SER A 517 -4.42 -1.70 -8.58
N GLU A 518 -5.44 -2.41 -8.10
CA GLU A 518 -6.66 -2.71 -8.86
C GLU A 518 -7.92 -2.40 -8.05
N VAL A 519 -8.95 -1.90 -8.75
CA VAL A 519 -10.31 -1.76 -8.20
C VAL A 519 -11.21 -2.83 -8.76
N ILE A 520 -11.99 -3.46 -7.90
CA ILE A 520 -12.85 -4.60 -8.19
C ILE A 520 -14.30 -4.23 -7.90
N ALA A 521 -15.15 -4.36 -8.93
CA ALA A 521 -16.54 -3.95 -8.89
C ALA A 521 -17.45 -5.09 -9.41
N THR A 522 -17.86 -5.99 -8.52
CA THR A 522 -18.76 -7.11 -8.82
C THR A 522 -20.02 -7.07 -7.92
N ALA A 523 -20.48 -5.87 -7.57
CA ALA A 523 -21.57 -5.62 -6.62
C ALA A 523 -21.26 -6.22 -5.23
N CYS A 524 -22.22 -6.91 -4.59
CA CYS A 524 -22.08 -7.41 -3.22
C CYS A 524 -20.99 -8.49 -3.03
N SER A 525 -20.44 -9.08 -4.10
CA SER A 525 -19.33 -10.04 -4.01
C SER A 525 -17.94 -9.40 -4.10
N SER A 526 -17.85 -8.09 -4.35
CA SER A 526 -16.59 -7.38 -4.65
C SER A 526 -15.49 -7.66 -3.63
N GLY A 527 -15.80 -7.58 -2.33
CA GLY A 527 -14.80 -7.83 -1.27
C GLY A 527 -14.18 -9.23 -1.32
N LEU A 528 -14.97 -10.28 -1.57
CA LEU A 528 -14.42 -11.65 -1.67
C LEU A 528 -13.72 -11.90 -3.01
N VAL A 529 -14.16 -11.25 -4.10
CA VAL A 529 -13.42 -11.28 -5.38
C VAL A 529 -12.07 -10.58 -5.24
N ALA A 530 -11.98 -9.50 -4.46
CA ALA A 530 -10.72 -8.84 -4.14
C ALA A 530 -9.78 -9.72 -3.32
N VAL A 531 -10.30 -10.44 -2.32
CA VAL A 531 -9.53 -11.47 -1.61
C VAL A 531 -9.04 -12.56 -2.56
N HIS A 532 -9.91 -13.08 -3.44
CA HIS A 532 -9.53 -14.09 -4.41
C HIS A 532 -8.41 -13.61 -5.33
N ARG A 533 -8.53 -12.40 -5.89
CA ARG A 533 -7.50 -11.81 -6.76
C ARG A 533 -6.17 -11.64 -6.03
N ALA A 534 -6.20 -11.15 -4.78
CA ALA A 534 -5.02 -11.02 -3.93
C ALA A 534 -4.35 -12.37 -3.62
N VAL A 535 -5.15 -13.40 -3.28
CA VAL A 535 -4.65 -14.77 -3.07
C VAL A 535 -3.98 -15.32 -4.32
N ARG A 536 -4.56 -15.09 -5.51
CA ARG A 536 -3.95 -15.52 -6.78
C ARG A 536 -2.64 -14.78 -7.06
N ALA A 537 -2.63 -13.45 -6.89
CA ALA A 537 -1.44 -12.62 -7.06
C ALA A 537 -0.28 -13.04 -6.14
N LEU A 538 -0.57 -13.34 -4.86
CA LEU A 538 0.42 -13.85 -3.90
C LEU A 538 0.95 -15.23 -4.29
N ARG A 539 0.07 -16.17 -4.64
CA ARG A 539 0.46 -17.53 -5.07
C ARG A 539 1.27 -17.54 -6.37
N GLN A 540 1.01 -16.59 -7.27
CA GLN A 540 1.71 -16.43 -8.54
C GLN A 540 3.00 -15.61 -8.42
N GLY A 541 3.28 -15.04 -7.24
CA GLY A 541 4.46 -14.20 -7.02
C GLY A 541 4.37 -12.80 -7.66
N GLU A 542 3.17 -12.36 -8.08
CA GLU A 542 2.94 -10.99 -8.58
C GLU A 542 3.13 -9.94 -7.47
N CYS A 543 2.97 -10.35 -6.20
CA CYS A 543 3.25 -9.54 -5.03
C CYS A 543 3.72 -10.42 -3.85
N ARG A 544 4.40 -9.81 -2.87
CA ARG A 544 4.91 -10.48 -1.66
C ARG A 544 3.99 -10.31 -0.45
N ALA A 545 3.23 -9.22 -0.45
CA ALA A 545 2.12 -8.97 0.45
C ALA A 545 0.98 -8.38 -0.40
N ALA A 546 -0.25 -8.49 0.09
CA ALA A 546 -1.40 -7.89 -0.57
C ALA A 546 -2.31 -7.22 0.46
N LEU A 547 -2.54 -5.94 0.28
CA LEU A 547 -3.55 -5.20 1.02
C LEU A 547 -4.88 -5.28 0.26
N VAL A 548 -5.90 -5.83 0.90
CA VAL A 548 -7.26 -5.90 0.37
C VAL A 548 -8.12 -4.89 1.12
N GLY A 549 -8.70 -3.93 0.42
CA GLY A 549 -9.59 -2.92 0.99
C GLY A 549 -11.02 -3.05 0.45
N ALA A 550 -12.02 -2.59 1.18
CA ALA A 550 -13.38 -2.49 0.69
C ALA A 550 -14.12 -1.34 1.38
N ALA A 551 -14.96 -0.61 0.64
CA ALA A 551 -15.78 0.46 1.20
C ALA A 551 -17.17 0.53 0.56
N SER A 552 -18.17 0.83 1.37
CA SER A 552 -19.50 1.20 0.92
C SER A 552 -20.14 2.22 1.87
N LEU A 553 -20.68 3.30 1.30
CA LEU A 553 -21.34 4.39 2.01
C LEU A 553 -22.69 4.70 1.36
N LEU A 554 -23.67 5.14 2.17
CA LEU A 554 -25.02 5.47 1.76
C LEU A 554 -25.17 7.00 1.62
N LEU A 555 -24.44 7.60 0.68
CA LEU A 555 -24.35 9.06 0.52
C LEU A 555 -25.50 9.69 -0.28
N SER A 556 -26.28 8.88 -1.02
CA SER A 556 -27.39 9.34 -1.85
C SER A 556 -28.65 8.49 -1.64
N ASP A 557 -29.79 9.15 -1.44
CA ASP A 557 -31.09 8.48 -1.32
C ASP A 557 -31.59 7.92 -2.67
N GLY A 558 -31.09 8.44 -3.80
CA GLY A 558 -31.51 8.05 -5.14
C GLY A 558 -31.26 6.57 -5.43
N GLU A 559 -30.09 6.05 -5.05
CA GLU A 559 -29.76 4.62 -5.18
C GLU A 559 -30.72 3.74 -4.37
N SER A 560 -31.03 4.14 -3.14
CA SER A 560 -31.95 3.42 -2.27
C SER A 560 -33.37 3.37 -2.84
N ARG A 561 -33.83 4.44 -3.50
CA ARG A 561 -35.12 4.44 -4.24
C ARG A 561 -35.09 3.50 -5.44
N ALA A 562 -34.01 3.50 -6.21
CA ALA A 562 -33.86 2.61 -7.36
C ALA A 562 -33.88 1.14 -6.93
N LEU A 563 -33.13 0.77 -5.89
CA LEU A 563 -33.09 -0.60 -5.35
C LEU A 563 -34.45 -1.02 -4.77
N ARG A 564 -35.20 -0.10 -4.14
CA ARG A 564 -36.58 -0.36 -3.73
C ARG A 564 -37.49 -0.63 -4.95
N GLY A 565 -37.35 0.16 -6.02
CA GLY A 565 -38.11 -0.05 -7.26
C GLY A 565 -37.82 -1.40 -7.93
N LEU A 566 -36.62 -1.94 -7.72
CA LEU A 566 -36.23 -3.28 -8.18
C LEU A 566 -36.68 -4.41 -7.24
N GLY A 567 -37.32 -4.10 -6.11
CA GLY A 567 -37.76 -5.10 -5.13
C GLY A 567 -36.62 -5.76 -4.34
N VAL A 568 -35.43 -5.14 -4.29
CA VAL A 568 -34.26 -5.67 -3.58
C VAL A 568 -34.33 -5.36 -2.07
N LEU A 569 -34.97 -4.26 -1.70
CA LEU A 569 -34.98 -3.77 -0.32
C LEU A 569 -36.20 -4.26 0.46
N SER A 570 -35.97 -4.65 1.71
CA SER A 570 -37.03 -4.97 2.66
C SER A 570 -37.93 -3.76 2.92
N ALA A 571 -39.23 -3.98 3.11
CA ALA A 571 -40.21 -2.93 3.36
C ALA A 571 -39.98 -2.25 4.73
N ASP A 572 -39.60 -3.01 5.76
CA ASP A 572 -39.33 -2.48 7.11
C ASP A 572 -37.87 -2.10 7.33
N GLY A 573 -37.01 -2.32 6.33
CA GLY A 573 -35.59 -1.99 6.37
C GLY A 573 -34.77 -2.92 7.25
N ARG A 574 -35.21 -4.16 7.49
CA ARG A 574 -34.44 -5.18 8.22
C ARG A 574 -34.04 -6.34 7.32
N CYS A 575 -32.84 -6.89 7.56
CA CYS A 575 -32.46 -8.18 7.00
C CYS A 575 -32.96 -9.29 7.92
N ARG A 576 -33.66 -10.28 7.37
CA ARG A 576 -34.09 -11.49 8.12
C ARG A 576 -33.62 -12.75 7.40
N PRO A 577 -32.30 -13.01 7.31
CA PRO A 577 -31.79 -14.13 6.53
C PRO A 577 -32.42 -15.45 6.97
N PHE A 578 -32.86 -16.22 5.99
CA PHE A 578 -33.45 -17.55 6.12
C PHE A 578 -34.75 -17.59 6.94
N ASP A 579 -35.43 -16.45 7.07
CA ASP A 579 -36.75 -16.38 7.68
C ASP A 579 -37.85 -16.50 6.62
N ARG A 580 -38.94 -17.20 6.92
CA ARG A 580 -40.10 -17.24 6.02
C ARG A 580 -40.68 -15.87 5.68
N ALA A 581 -40.53 -14.89 6.57
CA ALA A 581 -41.00 -13.53 6.39
C ALA A 581 -39.97 -12.60 5.72
N ALA A 582 -38.85 -13.14 5.21
CA ALA A 582 -37.83 -12.36 4.54
C ALA A 582 -38.32 -11.81 3.19
N ASP A 583 -38.33 -10.48 3.04
CA ASP A 583 -38.86 -9.76 1.88
C ASP A 583 -37.79 -8.93 1.13
N GLY A 584 -36.53 -9.02 1.55
CA GLY A 584 -35.40 -8.31 0.95
C GLY A 584 -34.32 -7.99 2.00
N GLN A 585 -33.44 -7.05 1.66
CA GLN A 585 -32.33 -6.63 2.54
C GLN A 585 -32.44 -5.17 2.98
N ALA A 586 -31.94 -4.89 4.19
CA ALA A 586 -31.56 -3.56 4.64
C ALA A 586 -30.25 -3.13 3.96
N ARG A 587 -30.02 -1.81 3.84
CA ARG A 587 -28.70 -1.28 3.41
C ARG A 587 -27.81 -0.99 4.61
N GLY A 588 -26.50 -1.05 4.41
CA GLY A 588 -25.49 -0.76 5.42
C GLY A 588 -24.25 -0.07 4.85
N GLU A 589 -23.51 0.62 5.71
CA GLU A 589 -22.22 1.26 5.42
C GLU A 589 -21.09 0.51 6.11
N GLY A 590 -19.93 0.40 5.47
CA GLY A 590 -18.75 -0.16 6.12
C GLY A 590 -17.49 0.00 5.30
N VAL A 591 -16.38 0.04 6.01
CA VAL A 591 -15.03 0.12 5.43
C VAL A 591 -14.15 -0.90 6.13
N CYS A 592 -13.38 -1.69 5.38
CA CYS A 592 -12.54 -2.74 5.93
C CYS A 592 -11.26 -2.88 5.11
N ALA A 593 -10.15 -3.23 5.77
CA ALA A 593 -8.91 -3.59 5.12
C ALA A 593 -8.29 -4.83 5.78
N MET A 594 -7.59 -5.64 4.99
CA MET A 594 -6.85 -6.83 5.44
C MET A 594 -5.50 -6.90 4.75
N LEU A 595 -4.44 -7.23 5.49
CA LEU A 595 -3.11 -7.47 4.94
C LEU A 595 -2.86 -8.98 4.85
N LEU A 596 -2.48 -9.44 3.66
CA LEU A 596 -2.29 -10.83 3.32
C LEU A 596 -0.84 -11.12 2.97
N LYS A 597 -0.29 -12.23 3.46
CA LYS A 597 1.06 -12.72 3.12
C LYS A 597 1.04 -14.24 2.93
N PRO A 598 1.95 -14.82 2.13
CA PRO A 598 2.13 -16.27 2.13
C PRO A 598 2.42 -16.75 3.56
N LEU A 599 1.74 -17.81 4.02
CA LEU A 599 1.82 -18.24 5.43
C LEU A 599 3.25 -18.49 5.88
N ASP A 600 4.06 -19.13 5.04
CA ASP A 600 5.46 -19.41 5.37
C ASP A 600 6.31 -18.14 5.50
N ALA A 601 5.97 -17.08 4.76
CA ALA A 601 6.63 -15.78 4.90
C ALA A 601 6.17 -15.10 6.19
N ALA A 602 4.87 -15.11 6.49
CA ALA A 602 4.34 -14.57 7.72
C ALA A 602 4.95 -15.22 8.98
N LEU A 603 5.06 -16.55 8.97
CA LEU A 603 5.72 -17.31 10.03
C LEU A 603 7.22 -16.99 10.15
N ALA A 604 7.91 -16.81 9.01
CA ALA A 604 9.33 -16.47 9.00
C ALA A 604 9.59 -15.06 9.51
N ASP A 605 8.70 -14.12 9.20
CA ASP A 605 8.80 -12.71 9.58
C ASP A 605 8.30 -12.45 11.02
N GLY A 606 7.68 -13.46 11.65
CA GLY A 606 7.13 -13.36 13.00
C GLY A 606 5.86 -12.49 13.07
N ASP A 607 5.14 -12.40 11.96
CA ASP A 607 3.91 -11.61 11.87
C ASP A 607 2.82 -12.20 12.78
N PRO A 608 1.92 -11.37 13.34
CA PRO A 608 0.69 -11.88 13.92
C PRO A 608 -0.13 -12.59 12.83
N ILE A 609 -0.73 -13.74 13.16
CA ILE A 609 -1.59 -14.49 12.22
C ILE A 609 -2.99 -14.54 12.82
N HIS A 610 -3.92 -13.77 12.25
CA HIS A 610 -5.31 -13.77 12.70
C HIS A 610 -6.03 -15.03 12.25
N ALA A 611 -5.77 -15.45 11.00
CA ALA A 611 -6.27 -16.68 10.41
C ALA A 611 -5.50 -17.00 9.11
N VAL A 612 -5.78 -18.18 8.54
CA VAL A 612 -5.18 -18.65 7.29
C VAL A 612 -6.26 -18.92 6.25
N ILE A 613 -6.17 -18.27 5.09
CA ILE A 613 -6.98 -18.58 3.91
C ILE A 613 -6.40 -19.82 3.24
N LEU A 614 -7.19 -20.88 3.17
CA LEU A 614 -6.79 -22.15 2.56
C LEU A 614 -7.10 -22.18 1.07
N GLY A 615 -8.23 -21.61 0.66
CA GLY A 615 -8.64 -21.60 -0.74
C GLY A 615 -9.77 -20.63 -1.03
N SER A 616 -9.93 -20.31 -2.31
CA SER A 616 -10.99 -19.40 -2.78
C SER A 616 -11.36 -19.65 -4.24
N ALA A 617 -12.61 -19.39 -4.58
CA ALA A 617 -13.13 -19.52 -5.94
C ALA A 617 -14.12 -18.40 -6.29
N THR A 618 -14.27 -18.13 -7.58
CA THR A 618 -15.25 -17.20 -8.14
C THR A 618 -15.86 -17.76 -9.42
N ASN A 619 -17.15 -17.58 -9.63
CA ASN A 619 -17.81 -17.94 -10.91
C ASN A 619 -19.00 -17.02 -11.22
N HIS A 620 -19.80 -17.37 -12.25
CA HIS A 620 -20.96 -16.58 -12.68
C HIS A 620 -22.23 -17.43 -12.81
N ASN A 621 -23.39 -16.84 -12.49
CA ASN A 621 -24.70 -17.50 -12.58
C ASN A 621 -25.07 -17.95 -14.00
N GLY A 622 -24.58 -17.24 -15.02
CA GLY A 622 -24.90 -17.48 -16.43
C GLY A 622 -26.37 -17.17 -16.77
N GLY A 623 -26.81 -17.46 -18.00
CA GLY A 623 -28.16 -17.12 -18.46
C GLY A 623 -29.29 -18.06 -18.02
N ALA A 624 -28.97 -19.18 -17.37
CA ALA A 624 -29.94 -20.23 -17.05
C ALA A 624 -30.99 -19.83 -16.00
N SER A 625 -30.73 -18.78 -15.20
CA SER A 625 -31.70 -18.22 -14.24
C SER A 625 -32.78 -17.35 -14.91
N GLY A 626 -32.71 -17.10 -16.22
CA GLY A 626 -33.73 -16.37 -17.00
C GLY A 626 -33.71 -14.85 -16.85
N THR A 627 -33.09 -14.32 -15.80
CA THR A 627 -32.84 -12.88 -15.61
C THR A 627 -31.53 -12.65 -14.86
N LEU A 628 -30.90 -11.51 -15.13
CA LEU A 628 -29.62 -11.10 -14.54
C LEU A 628 -29.64 -11.10 -13.00
N LEU A 629 -30.78 -10.68 -12.42
CA LEU A 629 -30.90 -10.44 -10.98
C LEU A 629 -31.22 -11.70 -10.17
N LEU A 630 -31.59 -12.81 -10.83
CA LEU A 630 -31.94 -14.04 -10.12
C LEU A 630 -30.68 -14.87 -9.80
N PRO A 631 -30.53 -15.34 -8.55
CA PRO A 631 -29.45 -16.23 -8.15
C PRO A 631 -29.58 -17.61 -8.81
N ASN A 632 -28.47 -18.36 -8.86
CA ASN A 632 -28.44 -19.73 -9.37
C ASN A 632 -27.82 -20.68 -8.35
N ALA A 633 -28.65 -21.50 -7.71
CA ALA A 633 -28.23 -22.43 -6.65
C ALA A 633 -27.12 -23.39 -7.09
N ASN A 634 -27.20 -23.93 -8.32
CA ASN A 634 -26.19 -24.86 -8.84
C ASN A 634 -24.84 -24.17 -9.06
N ARG A 635 -24.83 -22.90 -9.47
CA ARG A 635 -23.60 -22.12 -9.66
C ARG A 635 -22.98 -21.68 -8.34
N GLN A 636 -23.80 -21.33 -7.36
CA GLN A 636 -23.34 -21.08 -5.99
C GLN A 636 -22.72 -22.35 -5.37
N ALA A 637 -23.38 -23.50 -5.51
CA ALA A 637 -22.85 -24.79 -5.03
C ALA A 637 -21.53 -25.16 -5.73
N ALA A 638 -21.42 -24.94 -7.05
CA ALA A 638 -20.18 -25.14 -7.78
C ALA A 638 -19.05 -24.24 -7.26
N CYS A 639 -19.33 -22.95 -7.01
CA CYS A 639 -18.34 -22.01 -6.47
C CYS A 639 -17.84 -22.45 -5.07
N MET A 640 -18.74 -22.90 -4.20
CA MET A 640 -18.38 -23.41 -2.88
C MET A 640 -17.55 -24.70 -2.97
N ALA A 641 -17.89 -25.61 -3.90
CA ALA A 641 -17.13 -26.84 -4.13
C ALA A 641 -15.72 -26.55 -4.67
N GLU A 642 -15.59 -25.65 -5.65
CA GLU A 642 -14.30 -25.22 -6.20
C GLU A 642 -13.39 -24.58 -5.12
N ALA A 643 -13.96 -23.81 -4.19
CA ALA A 643 -13.20 -23.23 -3.09
C ALA A 643 -12.72 -24.28 -2.08
N LEU A 644 -13.51 -25.33 -1.81
CA LEU A 644 -13.10 -26.48 -0.99
C LEU A 644 -12.00 -27.29 -1.68
N GLU A 645 -12.11 -27.50 -2.99
CA GLU A 645 -11.09 -28.16 -3.82
C GLU A 645 -9.77 -27.37 -3.83
N ASP A 646 -9.83 -26.06 -4.07
CA ASP A 646 -8.65 -25.17 -4.02
C ASP A 646 -8.02 -25.13 -2.63
N ALA A 647 -8.81 -25.30 -1.57
CA ALA A 647 -8.35 -25.43 -0.19
C ALA A 647 -7.78 -26.82 0.15
N GLY A 648 -8.02 -27.83 -0.68
CA GLY A 648 -7.63 -29.22 -0.40
C GLY A 648 -8.33 -29.82 0.82
N VAL A 649 -9.55 -29.37 1.16
CA VAL A 649 -10.32 -29.82 2.33
C VAL A 649 -11.74 -30.24 1.95
N GLY A 650 -12.28 -31.22 2.67
CA GLY A 650 -13.67 -31.64 2.50
C GLY A 650 -14.64 -30.84 3.37
N LEU A 651 -15.91 -30.80 2.95
CA LEU A 651 -17.01 -30.14 3.67
C LEU A 651 -17.14 -30.62 5.13
N ALA A 652 -16.83 -31.89 5.41
CA ALA A 652 -16.85 -32.45 6.77
C ALA A 652 -15.91 -31.76 7.77
N SER A 653 -14.95 -30.96 7.29
CA SER A 653 -14.03 -30.20 8.13
C SER A 653 -14.46 -28.75 8.39
N VAL A 654 -15.53 -28.28 7.73
CA VAL A 654 -16.08 -26.93 7.91
C VAL A 654 -17.13 -26.97 9.00
N GLY A 655 -17.00 -26.10 10.01
CA GLY A 655 -17.97 -26.02 11.12
C GLY A 655 -18.85 -24.76 11.10
N TYR A 656 -18.53 -23.79 10.26
CA TYR A 656 -19.25 -22.53 10.14
C TYR A 656 -19.31 -22.05 8.69
N VAL A 657 -20.45 -21.51 8.27
CA VAL A 657 -20.59 -20.75 7.03
C VAL A 657 -21.18 -19.38 7.37
N GLU A 658 -20.40 -18.34 7.10
CA GLU A 658 -20.91 -16.97 7.00
C GLU A 658 -21.54 -16.83 5.62
N ALA A 659 -22.87 -16.84 5.59
CA ALA A 659 -23.66 -16.83 4.38
C ALA A 659 -23.86 -15.42 3.83
N HIS A 660 -24.28 -15.35 2.57
CA HIS A 660 -24.68 -14.10 1.96
C HIS A 660 -25.96 -13.56 2.62
N GLY A 661 -27.04 -14.34 2.67
CA GLY A 661 -28.29 -14.01 3.37
C GLY A 661 -28.98 -12.75 2.86
N ALA A 662 -29.39 -12.74 1.58
CA ALA A 662 -30.02 -11.57 0.94
C ALA A 662 -31.50 -11.35 1.30
N GLY A 663 -32.19 -12.35 1.85
CA GLY A 663 -33.64 -12.34 2.02
C GLY A 663 -34.39 -12.97 0.84
N GLY A 664 -35.61 -13.47 1.11
CA GLY A 664 -36.59 -13.91 0.11
C GLY A 664 -36.06 -14.95 -0.88
N ALA A 665 -36.17 -14.66 -2.19
CA ALA A 665 -35.71 -15.56 -3.24
C ALA A 665 -34.20 -15.84 -3.21
N GLY A 666 -33.40 -14.90 -2.65
CA GLY A 666 -31.97 -15.07 -2.43
C GLY A 666 -31.68 -16.19 -1.44
N ASP A 667 -32.36 -16.17 -0.29
CA ASP A 667 -32.19 -17.17 0.76
C ASP A 667 -32.63 -18.55 0.28
N HIS A 668 -33.74 -18.65 -0.45
CA HIS A 668 -34.18 -19.94 -1.02
C HIS A 668 -33.12 -20.55 -1.95
N ALA A 669 -32.50 -19.74 -2.81
CA ALA A 669 -31.45 -20.20 -3.71
C ALA A 669 -30.17 -20.58 -2.95
N GLU A 670 -29.80 -19.83 -1.90
CA GLU A 670 -28.62 -20.12 -1.08
C GLU A 670 -28.80 -21.39 -0.25
N LEU A 671 -29.97 -21.60 0.37
CA LEU A 671 -30.30 -22.84 1.06
C LEU A 671 -30.28 -24.05 0.11
N ALA A 672 -30.84 -23.91 -1.10
CA ALA A 672 -30.76 -24.94 -2.13
C ALA A 672 -29.31 -25.20 -2.57
N ALA A 673 -28.47 -24.17 -2.64
CA ALA A 673 -27.06 -24.30 -2.98
C ALA A 673 -26.27 -25.06 -1.91
N LEU A 674 -26.55 -24.83 -0.63
CA LEU A 674 -25.93 -25.58 0.48
C LEU A 674 -26.34 -27.06 0.45
N ALA A 675 -27.62 -27.34 0.17
CA ALA A 675 -28.08 -28.72 0.01
C ALA A 675 -27.44 -29.42 -1.20
N GLU A 676 -27.34 -28.72 -2.33
CA GLU A 676 -26.62 -29.20 -3.53
C GLU A 676 -25.13 -29.42 -3.25
N LEU A 677 -24.46 -28.51 -2.52
CA LEU A 677 -23.06 -28.66 -2.10
C LEU A 677 -22.86 -29.93 -1.28
N TRP A 678 -23.73 -30.18 -0.31
CA TRP A 678 -23.67 -31.40 0.51
C TRP A 678 -23.83 -32.67 -0.34
N ARG A 679 -24.76 -32.67 -1.30
CA ARG A 679 -24.92 -33.77 -2.26
C ARG A 679 -23.68 -33.97 -3.14
N ARG A 680 -23.09 -32.89 -3.68
CA ARG A 680 -21.85 -32.95 -4.49
C ARG A 680 -20.65 -33.51 -3.73
N GLN A 681 -20.61 -33.27 -2.42
CA GLN A 681 -19.55 -33.77 -1.54
C GLN A 681 -19.81 -35.22 -1.06
N GLY A 682 -20.82 -35.91 -1.61
CA GLY A 682 -21.13 -37.30 -1.31
C GLY A 682 -21.92 -37.50 -0.01
N GLU A 683 -22.72 -36.51 0.39
CA GLU A 683 -23.59 -36.56 1.57
C GLU A 683 -22.85 -36.99 2.86
N PRO A 684 -21.71 -36.36 3.20
CA PRO A 684 -20.91 -36.77 4.34
C PRO A 684 -21.72 -36.65 5.63
N ARG A 685 -21.57 -37.64 6.52
CA ARG A 685 -22.13 -37.60 7.87
C ARG A 685 -21.32 -36.62 8.73
N ILE A 686 -21.99 -35.58 9.25
CA ILE A 686 -21.39 -34.52 10.08
C ILE A 686 -22.23 -34.36 11.35
N ASP A 687 -21.92 -35.16 12.37
CA ASP A 687 -22.73 -35.24 13.60
C ASP A 687 -22.79 -33.91 14.39
N ALA A 688 -21.73 -33.09 14.31
CA ALA A 688 -21.69 -31.78 15.00
C ALA A 688 -22.53 -30.69 14.31
N GLY A 689 -22.99 -30.94 13.08
CA GLY A 689 -23.62 -29.94 12.21
C GLY A 689 -22.65 -28.85 11.72
N ILE A 690 -23.13 -28.04 10.78
CA ILE A 690 -22.44 -26.85 10.28
C ILE A 690 -23.29 -25.64 10.63
N ALA A 691 -22.75 -24.73 11.43
CA ALA A 691 -23.46 -23.50 11.80
C ALA A 691 -23.56 -22.56 10.58
N LEU A 692 -24.72 -21.96 10.39
CA LEU A 692 -25.02 -21.01 9.32
C LEU A 692 -25.49 -19.70 9.94
N ALA A 693 -24.88 -18.58 9.58
CA ALA A 693 -25.36 -17.25 9.99
C ALA A 693 -24.98 -16.21 8.94
N SER A 694 -25.64 -15.04 8.98
CA SER A 694 -25.28 -13.89 8.16
C SER A 694 -25.25 -12.61 9.00
N GLY A 695 -24.15 -11.86 8.87
CA GLY A 695 -23.99 -10.57 9.53
C GLY A 695 -24.88 -9.45 9.02
N LYS A 696 -25.55 -9.65 7.88
CA LYS A 696 -26.51 -8.67 7.35
C LYS A 696 -27.67 -8.42 8.31
N ALA A 697 -28.05 -9.41 9.13
CA ALA A 697 -29.07 -9.24 10.17
C ALA A 697 -28.69 -8.17 11.22
N ALA A 698 -27.39 -8.00 11.47
CA ALA A 698 -26.89 -7.04 12.44
C ALA A 698 -26.53 -5.69 11.79
N MET A 699 -25.85 -5.70 10.64
CA MET A 699 -25.22 -4.51 10.05
C MET A 699 -25.91 -4.01 8.77
N GLY A 700 -26.87 -4.77 8.23
CA GLY A 700 -27.41 -4.53 6.89
C GLY A 700 -26.48 -5.01 5.79
N SER A 701 -26.88 -4.80 4.54
CA SER A 701 -26.08 -5.14 3.36
C SER A 701 -25.04 -4.05 3.10
N LEU A 702 -23.79 -4.36 3.42
CA LEU A 702 -22.62 -3.47 3.28
C LEU A 702 -22.08 -3.45 1.84
N ASP A 703 -22.90 -3.84 0.85
CA ASP A 703 -22.58 -3.82 -0.58
C ASP A 703 -21.16 -4.35 -0.87
N ALA A 704 -20.26 -3.53 -1.43
CA ALA A 704 -18.90 -3.93 -1.81
C ALA A 704 -18.07 -4.44 -0.62
N ALA A 705 -18.31 -3.89 0.58
CA ALA A 705 -17.62 -4.24 1.82
C ALA A 705 -18.22 -5.47 2.53
N GLY A 706 -19.41 -5.94 2.13
CA GLY A 706 -20.12 -7.03 2.81
C GLY A 706 -19.37 -8.35 2.83
N GLY A 707 -18.68 -8.68 1.73
CA GLY A 707 -17.84 -9.88 1.67
C GLY A 707 -16.68 -9.84 2.67
N LEU A 708 -16.00 -8.70 2.76
CA LEU A 708 -14.84 -8.52 3.64
C LEU A 708 -15.27 -8.43 5.12
N ALA A 709 -16.41 -7.81 5.41
CA ALA A 709 -17.04 -7.81 6.74
C ALA A 709 -17.43 -9.23 7.20
N GLY A 710 -18.01 -10.03 6.30
CA GLY A 710 -18.30 -11.44 6.56
C GLY A 710 -17.02 -12.26 6.83
N LEU A 711 -15.95 -12.00 6.06
CA LEU A 711 -14.65 -12.62 6.30
C LEU A 711 -14.08 -12.22 7.66
N ALA A 712 -14.19 -10.95 8.06
CA ALA A 712 -13.74 -10.47 9.35
C ALA A 712 -14.46 -11.20 10.51
N ARG A 713 -15.79 -11.37 10.41
CA ARG A 713 -16.60 -12.16 11.36
C ARG A 713 -16.15 -13.62 11.42
N ALA A 714 -15.91 -14.24 10.27
CA ALA A 714 -15.44 -15.62 10.19
C ALA A 714 -14.03 -15.79 10.79
N VAL A 715 -13.14 -14.81 10.59
CA VAL A 715 -11.81 -14.80 11.20
C VAL A 715 -11.90 -14.72 12.72
N LEU A 716 -12.71 -13.80 13.26
CA LEU A 716 -12.98 -13.70 14.71
C LEU A 716 -13.54 -15.03 15.24
N ALA A 717 -14.46 -15.67 14.52
CA ALA A 717 -15.04 -16.94 14.91
C ALA A 717 -14.02 -18.08 15.04
N VAL A 718 -13.14 -18.25 14.04
CA VAL A 718 -12.13 -19.33 14.05
C VAL A 718 -11.01 -19.06 15.06
N ARG A 719 -10.61 -17.79 15.20
CA ARG A 719 -9.57 -17.31 16.14
C ARG A 719 -10.03 -17.50 17.59
N ASP A 720 -11.19 -16.92 17.92
CA ASP A 720 -11.68 -16.83 19.30
C ASP A 720 -12.45 -18.10 19.71
N GLY A 721 -12.81 -18.94 18.74
CA GLY A 721 -13.50 -20.19 19.01
C GLY A 721 -14.92 -19.96 19.50
N VAL A 722 -15.64 -19.03 18.86
CA VAL A 722 -17.05 -18.74 19.12
C VAL A 722 -17.78 -18.75 17.78
N LEU A 723 -18.85 -19.55 17.69
CA LEU A 723 -19.74 -19.52 16.53
C LEU A 723 -20.62 -18.27 16.61
N PRO A 724 -20.62 -17.39 15.58
CA PRO A 724 -21.41 -16.18 15.58
C PRO A 724 -22.91 -16.46 15.57
N GLY A 725 -23.68 -15.63 16.28
CA GLY A 725 -25.13 -15.60 16.19
C GLY A 725 -25.62 -14.82 14.96
N GLN A 726 -26.87 -15.07 14.60
CA GLN A 726 -27.66 -14.26 13.67
C GLN A 726 -28.71 -13.47 14.46
N ALA A 727 -28.58 -12.14 14.46
CA ALA A 727 -29.38 -11.24 15.31
C ALA A 727 -30.89 -11.26 15.03
N ALA A 728 -31.30 -11.65 13.82
CA ALA A 728 -32.70 -11.72 13.41
C ALA A 728 -32.91 -12.76 12.29
N GLY A 729 -34.13 -13.28 12.17
CA GLY A 729 -34.51 -14.25 11.15
C GLY A 729 -34.29 -15.71 11.56
N GLY A 730 -34.22 -16.61 10.58
CA GLY A 730 -33.96 -18.04 10.78
C GLY A 730 -35.17 -18.89 11.14
N ASP A 731 -36.38 -18.32 11.13
CA ASP A 731 -37.62 -19.09 11.22
C ASP A 731 -37.97 -19.70 9.85
N LEU A 732 -37.29 -20.80 9.54
CA LEU A 732 -37.34 -21.50 8.25
C LEU A 732 -38.74 -22.08 7.94
N GLU A 733 -39.07 -22.17 6.65
CA GLU A 733 -40.22 -22.95 6.18
C GLU A 733 -40.06 -24.45 6.48
N ALA A 734 -41.18 -25.15 6.65
CA ALA A 734 -41.18 -26.55 7.06
C ALA A 734 -40.49 -27.48 6.04
N ASP A 735 -40.54 -27.15 4.75
CA ASP A 735 -39.96 -27.88 3.62
C ASP A 735 -38.65 -27.27 3.10
N ASN A 736 -37.93 -26.52 3.93
CA ASN A 736 -36.69 -25.84 3.53
C ASN A 736 -35.61 -26.83 3.02
N PRO A 737 -34.80 -26.45 2.01
CA PRO A 737 -33.85 -27.35 1.36
C PRO A 737 -32.78 -27.96 2.28
N ILE A 738 -32.46 -27.30 3.41
CA ILE A 738 -31.40 -27.75 4.32
C ILE A 738 -31.90 -28.67 5.43
N ALA A 739 -33.21 -28.94 5.53
CA ALA A 739 -33.81 -29.73 6.61
C ALA A 739 -33.16 -31.12 6.78
N ALA A 740 -32.81 -31.78 5.68
CA ALA A 740 -32.17 -33.10 5.65
C ALA A 740 -30.63 -33.05 5.66
N THR A 741 -30.03 -31.86 5.68
CA THR A 741 -28.58 -31.65 5.58
C THR A 741 -27.97 -31.41 6.97
N PRO A 742 -26.63 -31.24 7.14
CA PRO A 742 -26.03 -30.87 8.42
C PRO A 742 -26.04 -29.36 8.72
N PHE A 743 -26.48 -28.50 7.80
CA PHE A 743 -26.48 -27.04 7.99
C PHE A 743 -27.59 -26.59 8.95
N ARG A 744 -27.28 -25.74 9.92
CA ARG A 744 -28.25 -25.22 10.91
C ARG A 744 -28.04 -23.73 11.13
N VAL A 745 -29.11 -22.95 11.04
CA VAL A 745 -29.06 -21.52 11.36
C VAL A 745 -28.71 -21.34 12.83
N ASN A 746 -27.65 -20.57 13.11
CA ASN A 746 -27.15 -20.32 14.45
C ASN A 746 -27.63 -18.96 14.94
N LEU A 747 -28.70 -18.95 15.74
CA LEU A 747 -29.32 -17.71 16.20
C LEU A 747 -28.60 -17.05 17.37
N GLN A 748 -27.78 -17.79 18.12
CA GLN A 748 -27.10 -17.29 19.31
C GLN A 748 -25.61 -17.59 19.27
N PRO A 749 -24.75 -16.67 19.74
CA PRO A 749 -23.34 -16.93 19.90
C PRO A 749 -23.13 -18.11 20.84
N ARG A 750 -22.25 -19.04 20.47
CA ARG A 750 -21.95 -20.19 21.31
C ARG A 750 -20.49 -20.63 21.17
N PRO A 751 -19.89 -21.22 22.22
CA PRO A 751 -18.53 -21.74 22.11
C PRO A 751 -18.37 -22.73 20.96
N TRP A 752 -17.28 -22.59 20.21
CA TRP A 752 -16.81 -23.52 19.20
C TRP A 752 -15.65 -24.32 19.80
N PRO A 753 -15.90 -25.50 20.40
CA PRO A 753 -14.86 -26.25 21.08
C PRO A 753 -13.73 -26.63 20.11
N SER A 754 -12.50 -26.63 20.63
CA SER A 754 -11.34 -27.11 19.87
C SER A 754 -11.43 -28.61 19.68
N ALA A 755 -11.47 -29.06 18.43
CA ALA A 755 -11.35 -30.48 18.09
C ALA A 755 -9.88 -30.84 17.78
N ALA A 756 -9.64 -32.11 17.41
CA ALA A 756 -8.34 -32.56 16.89
C ALA A 756 -7.98 -31.91 15.53
N ALA A 757 -8.99 -31.47 14.77
CA ALA A 757 -8.83 -30.69 13.55
C ALA A 757 -8.97 -29.18 13.82
N PRO A 758 -8.26 -28.30 13.09
CA PRO A 758 -8.43 -26.86 13.18
C PRO A 758 -9.86 -26.43 12.83
N ARG A 759 -10.35 -25.35 13.46
CA ARG A 759 -11.64 -24.74 13.10
C ARG A 759 -11.54 -24.14 11.70
N ARG A 760 -12.53 -24.41 10.86
CA ARG A 760 -12.61 -23.89 9.48
C ARG A 760 -14.00 -23.32 9.22
N ALA A 761 -14.01 -22.15 8.58
CA ALA A 761 -15.23 -21.47 8.16
C ALA A 761 -15.21 -21.22 6.65
N GLY A 762 -16.39 -21.29 6.02
CA GLY A 762 -16.62 -20.79 4.67
C GLY A 762 -17.29 -19.42 4.72
N VAL A 763 -16.97 -18.55 3.76
CA VAL A 763 -17.60 -17.22 3.62
C VAL A 763 -18.10 -17.10 2.20
N HIS A 764 -19.40 -16.87 2.03
CA HIS A 764 -20.06 -16.83 0.72
C HIS A 764 -20.63 -15.45 0.41
N ALA A 765 -20.42 -14.98 -0.81
CA ALA A 765 -21.07 -13.78 -1.33
C ALA A 765 -21.42 -13.92 -2.81
N TYR A 766 -22.57 -13.39 -3.21
CA TYR A 766 -22.93 -13.25 -4.62
C TYR A 766 -23.40 -11.83 -4.92
N GLY A 767 -23.00 -11.32 -6.08
CA GLY A 767 -23.38 -9.99 -6.55
C GLY A 767 -24.69 -10.03 -7.32
N LEU A 768 -25.43 -8.91 -7.30
CA LEU A 768 -26.66 -8.73 -8.08
C LEU A 768 -26.46 -8.96 -9.59
N GLY A 769 -25.25 -8.72 -10.09
CA GLY A 769 -24.87 -9.00 -11.48
C GLY A 769 -24.56 -10.47 -11.79
N GLY A 770 -24.59 -11.37 -10.79
CA GLY A 770 -24.43 -12.81 -10.97
C GLY A 770 -23.06 -13.41 -10.65
N VAL A 771 -22.08 -12.60 -10.22
CA VAL A 771 -20.75 -13.07 -9.81
C VAL A 771 -20.80 -13.65 -8.40
N ASN A 772 -20.45 -14.93 -8.24
CA ASN A 772 -20.32 -15.60 -6.95
C ASN A 772 -18.86 -15.66 -6.51
N ALA A 773 -18.61 -15.62 -5.20
CA ALA A 773 -17.30 -15.79 -4.59
C ALA A 773 -17.40 -16.55 -3.27
N HIS A 774 -16.48 -17.47 -3.03
CA HIS A 774 -16.39 -18.23 -1.78
C HIS A 774 -14.95 -18.32 -1.29
N VAL A 775 -14.74 -18.19 0.03
CA VAL A 775 -13.42 -18.26 0.68
C VAL A 775 -13.47 -19.22 1.86
N ILE A 776 -12.46 -20.10 1.97
CA ILE A 776 -12.27 -21.01 3.10
C ILE A 776 -11.15 -20.48 4.00
N VAL A 777 -11.47 -20.26 5.28
CA VAL A 777 -10.54 -19.74 6.29
C VAL A 777 -10.40 -20.71 7.46
N GLN A 778 -9.20 -20.78 8.05
CA GLN A 778 -8.84 -21.66 9.15
C GLN A 778 -8.25 -20.87 10.33
N ALA A 779 -8.47 -21.37 11.54
CA ALA A 779 -7.78 -20.90 12.73
C ALA A 779 -6.24 -20.90 12.56
N PRO A 780 -5.52 -19.95 13.18
CA PRO A 780 -4.06 -19.87 13.05
C PRO A 780 -3.36 -21.13 13.61
N PRO A 781 -2.15 -21.47 13.12
CA PRO A 781 -1.37 -22.59 13.65
C PRO A 781 -1.11 -22.42 15.17
N ARG A 782 -1.31 -23.49 15.95
CA ARG A 782 -0.98 -23.46 17.38
C ARG A 782 0.53 -23.48 17.59
N GLU A 783 1.10 -22.43 18.18
CA GLU A 783 2.43 -22.51 18.75
C GLU A 783 2.43 -23.48 19.96
N ARG A 784 3.26 -24.52 19.92
CA ARG A 784 3.66 -25.23 21.15
C ARG A 784 4.68 -24.36 21.89
N ARG A 785 4.21 -23.37 22.62
CA ARG A 785 5.01 -22.72 23.67
C ARG A 785 4.57 -23.30 25.02
N ALA A 786 5.37 -24.21 25.57
CA ALA A 786 5.20 -24.61 26.96
C ALA A 786 5.46 -23.36 27.82
N ALA A 787 4.41 -22.83 28.45
CA ALA A 787 4.58 -21.77 29.43
C ALA A 787 5.43 -22.30 30.60
N PRO A 788 6.49 -21.61 31.04
CA PRO A 788 7.13 -21.94 32.30
C PRO A 788 6.12 -21.70 33.44
N PRO A 789 6.12 -22.54 34.49
CA PRO A 789 5.18 -22.39 35.59
C PRO A 789 5.38 -21.02 36.26
N PRO A 790 4.30 -20.29 36.58
CA PRO A 790 4.41 -19.01 37.26
C PRO A 790 5.07 -19.21 38.63
N PRO A 791 5.98 -18.32 39.06
CA PRO A 791 6.49 -18.35 40.42
C PRO A 791 5.33 -18.10 41.41
N PRO A 792 5.37 -18.69 42.62
CA PRO A 792 4.27 -18.60 43.56
C PRO A 792 4.01 -17.13 43.96
N GLU A 793 2.78 -16.69 43.77
CA GLU A 793 2.29 -15.36 44.17
C GLU A 793 2.43 -15.17 45.69
N ARG A 794 3.07 -14.08 46.10
CA ARG A 794 2.85 -13.48 47.42
C ARG A 794 1.97 -12.25 47.23
N PRO A 795 0.79 -12.16 47.87
CA PRO A 795 -0.02 -10.96 47.83
C PRO A 795 0.71 -9.83 48.56
N LEU A 796 1.13 -8.79 47.84
CA LEU A 796 1.60 -7.55 48.45
C LEU A 796 0.38 -6.78 48.96
N ARG A 797 0.22 -6.73 50.28
CA ARG A 797 -0.62 -5.76 50.96
C ARG A 797 0.12 -4.42 50.95
N PHE A 798 -0.49 -3.37 50.40
CA PHE A 798 0.01 -2.00 50.53
C PHE A 798 -0.14 -1.55 51.99
N PRO A 799 0.94 -1.22 52.71
CA PRO A 799 0.80 -0.46 53.95
C PRO A 799 0.47 0.98 53.58
N LEU A 800 -0.70 1.46 54.01
CA LEU A 800 -0.96 2.89 54.13
C LEU A 800 0.07 3.45 55.12
N ALA A 801 1.14 4.06 54.60
CA ALA A 801 2.10 4.78 55.42
C ALA A 801 1.62 6.22 55.65
N PRO A 802 1.91 6.81 56.83
CA PRO A 802 1.27 8.03 57.31
C PRO A 802 1.73 9.26 56.52
N GLU A 803 0.85 10.26 56.46
CA GLU A 803 1.17 11.61 55.99
C GLU A 803 2.46 12.11 56.66
N ALA A 804 3.51 12.33 55.86
CA ALA A 804 4.75 12.93 56.32
C ALA A 804 4.96 14.26 55.58
N GLY A 805 5.01 15.32 56.40
CA GLY A 805 5.13 16.75 56.09
C GLY A 805 6.08 17.18 54.98
N THR A 806 5.55 18.12 54.19
CA THR A 806 6.15 19.40 53.76
C THR A 806 7.56 19.41 53.16
N ALA A 807 7.61 19.68 51.85
CA ALA A 807 8.49 20.71 51.30
C ALA A 807 7.64 21.65 50.43
N ALA A 808 6.89 22.54 51.08
CA ALA A 808 6.39 23.75 50.45
C ALA A 808 7.56 24.74 50.41
N GLY A 809 7.92 25.26 49.23
CA GLY A 809 8.77 26.44 49.14
C GLY A 809 9.79 26.56 48.00
N ASP A 810 10.14 25.49 47.27
CA ASP A 810 11.27 25.55 46.32
C ASP A 810 10.89 25.37 44.84
N SER A 811 9.61 25.19 44.48
CA SER A 811 9.17 25.00 43.09
C SER A 811 8.06 25.96 42.69
N VAL A 812 8.40 26.90 41.78
CA VAL A 812 7.48 27.85 41.15
C VAL A 812 6.25 27.14 40.56
N VAL A 813 6.45 25.93 40.02
CA VAL A 813 5.41 25.11 39.39
C VAL A 813 4.43 24.55 40.43
N GLY A 814 4.93 24.06 41.55
CA GLY A 814 4.10 23.55 42.66
C GLY A 814 3.20 24.63 43.26
N ASP A 815 3.76 25.82 43.50
CA ASP A 815 3.02 26.97 44.04
C ASP A 815 1.94 27.49 43.08
N PHE A 816 2.23 27.50 41.76
CA PHE A 816 1.25 27.86 40.73
C PHE A 816 0.07 26.87 40.69
N TYR A 817 0.33 25.56 40.67
CA TYR A 817 -0.75 24.57 40.63
C TYR A 817 -1.55 24.51 41.94
N ASP A 818 -0.91 24.77 43.09
CA ASP A 818 -1.62 24.97 44.36
C ASP A 818 -2.52 26.23 44.32
N TYR A 819 -2.13 27.29 43.61
CA TYR A 819 -2.97 28.47 43.39
C TYR A 819 -4.17 28.15 42.49
N VAL A 820 -3.97 27.47 41.35
CA VAL A 820 -5.03 27.14 40.38
C VAL A 820 -6.03 26.12 40.94
N THR A 821 -5.62 25.23 41.85
CA THR A 821 -6.48 24.16 42.40
C THR A 821 -7.41 24.64 43.54
N ARG A 822 -7.41 25.92 43.91
CA ARG A 822 -8.01 26.41 45.17
C ARG A 822 -9.54 26.44 45.25
N ASP A 823 -10.28 26.25 44.16
CA ASP A 823 -11.76 26.26 44.18
C ASP A 823 -12.37 25.06 43.43
N GLY A 824 -13.36 24.39 44.04
CA GLY A 824 -14.37 23.59 43.32
C GLY A 824 -14.06 22.14 42.87
N HIS A 825 -12.83 21.64 42.93
CA HIS A 825 -12.48 20.32 42.36
C HIS A 825 -12.82 19.08 43.23
N GLY A 826 -13.82 19.17 44.12
CA GLY A 826 -14.21 18.09 45.04
C GLY A 826 -14.93 16.92 44.36
N GLU A 827 -15.68 17.18 43.30
CA GLU A 827 -16.37 16.16 42.48
C GLU A 827 -15.60 15.91 41.18
N PHE A 828 -15.68 14.68 40.64
CA PHE A 828 -15.01 14.35 39.38
C PHE A 828 -15.72 15.05 38.22
N SER A 829 -15.02 15.99 37.60
CA SER A 829 -15.22 16.46 36.23
C SER A 829 -14.04 15.98 35.39
N GLU A 830 -14.30 15.53 34.17
CA GLU A 830 -13.24 15.21 33.22
C GLU A 830 -12.57 16.52 32.82
N THR A 831 -11.48 16.85 33.51
CA THR A 831 -10.77 18.12 33.40
C THR A 831 -9.29 17.81 33.34
N TYR A 832 -8.65 18.22 32.26
CA TYR A 832 -7.22 18.10 32.04
C TYR A 832 -6.55 19.46 32.22
N LEU A 833 -5.35 19.47 32.81
CA LEU A 833 -4.55 20.68 33.02
C LEU A 833 -3.48 20.85 31.92
N THR A 834 -3.75 20.33 30.73
CA THR A 834 -2.83 20.30 29.58
C THR A 834 -3.37 21.17 28.45
N LEU A 835 -2.52 21.56 27.52
CA LEU A 835 -2.86 22.25 26.27
C LEU A 835 -3.71 21.34 25.35
N ALA A 836 -4.26 21.93 24.28
CA ALA A 836 -5.16 21.24 23.36
C ALA A 836 -4.80 21.54 21.89
N PRO A 837 -4.69 20.53 21.01
CA PRO A 837 -4.30 20.73 19.63
C PRO A 837 -5.47 21.27 18.79
N PHE A 838 -5.53 22.58 18.58
CA PHE A 838 -6.55 23.20 17.73
C PHE A 838 -6.06 23.25 16.27
N PRO A 839 -6.80 22.67 15.30
CA PRO A 839 -6.37 22.64 13.89
C PRO A 839 -6.29 24.04 13.26
N GLN A 840 -7.00 25.00 13.82
CA GLN A 840 -6.96 26.42 13.45
C GLN A 840 -7.33 27.29 14.66
N PRO A 841 -6.92 28.57 14.71
CA PRO A 841 -7.34 29.49 15.76
C PRO A 841 -8.87 29.64 15.76
N VAL A 842 -9.49 29.59 16.94
CA VAL A 842 -10.94 29.68 17.07
C VAL A 842 -11.33 31.15 17.35
N PRO A 843 -12.13 31.79 16.47
CA PRO A 843 -12.50 33.19 16.68
C PRO A 843 -13.21 33.43 18.01
N GLY A 844 -12.74 34.39 18.79
CA GLY A 844 -13.31 34.73 20.10
C GLY A 844 -13.03 33.69 21.20
N PHE A 845 -12.21 32.68 20.93
CA PHE A 845 -11.70 31.78 21.95
C PHE A 845 -10.70 32.49 22.85
N SER A 846 -10.71 32.12 24.13
CA SER A 846 -9.71 32.51 25.12
C SER A 846 -9.47 31.29 25.99
N TRP A 847 -8.25 30.74 25.93
CA TRP A 847 -7.95 29.49 26.63
C TRP A 847 -7.96 29.71 28.15
N THR A 848 -7.47 30.85 28.61
CA THR A 848 -7.42 31.25 30.03
C THR A 848 -8.84 31.29 30.62
N ARG A 849 -9.76 32.03 30.00
CA ARG A 849 -11.17 32.13 30.42
C ARG A 849 -11.88 30.79 30.33
N THR A 850 -11.61 30.00 29.30
CA THR A 850 -12.24 28.69 29.12
C THR A 850 -11.80 27.68 30.20
N MET A 851 -10.56 27.76 30.67
CA MET A 851 -10.05 26.90 31.74
C MET A 851 -10.48 27.37 33.14
N GLN A 852 -10.55 28.68 33.39
CA GLN A 852 -10.95 29.23 34.68
C GLN A 852 -12.48 29.22 34.90
N GLU A 853 -13.26 29.53 33.85
CA GLU A 853 -14.72 29.69 33.92
C GLU A 853 -15.44 28.80 32.88
N PRO A 854 -15.27 27.47 32.92
CA PRO A 854 -15.79 26.57 31.90
C PRO A 854 -17.31 26.64 31.73
N SER A 855 -18.04 26.98 32.80
CA SER A 855 -19.50 27.15 32.77
C SER A 855 -19.97 28.40 32.02
N ARG A 856 -19.15 29.46 31.93
CA ARG A 856 -19.46 30.66 31.15
C ARG A 856 -19.12 30.49 29.66
N HIS A 857 -18.26 29.53 29.34
CA HIS A 857 -17.82 29.24 27.97
C HIS A 857 -18.05 27.76 27.57
N PRO A 858 -19.29 27.24 27.67
CA PRO A 858 -19.55 25.79 27.57
C PRO A 858 -19.23 25.20 26.18
N GLN A 859 -19.35 25.98 25.11
CA GLN A 859 -19.02 25.53 23.76
C GLN A 859 -17.50 25.41 23.57
N HIS A 860 -16.76 26.43 23.99
CA HIS A 860 -15.29 26.42 23.95
C HIS A 860 -14.70 25.35 24.87
N HIS A 861 -15.30 25.15 26.05
CA HIS A 861 -14.86 24.11 26.98
C HIS A 861 -15.12 22.70 26.44
N ARG A 862 -16.23 22.47 25.73
CA ARG A 862 -16.49 21.20 25.06
C ARG A 862 -15.44 20.91 23.98
N LEU A 863 -15.14 21.89 23.15
CA LEU A 863 -14.11 21.77 22.10
C LEU A 863 -12.73 21.51 22.72
N LEU A 864 -12.39 22.22 23.79
CA LEU A 864 -11.16 22.00 24.57
C LEU A 864 -11.04 20.53 25.00
N LEU A 865 -12.08 19.98 25.65
CA LEU A 865 -12.08 18.59 26.12
C LEU A 865 -12.01 17.59 24.96
N GLU A 866 -12.72 17.85 23.85
CA GLU A 866 -12.66 17.03 22.64
C GLU A 866 -11.22 16.95 22.11
N LYS A 867 -10.54 18.08 21.96
CA LYS A 867 -9.17 18.12 21.46
C LYS A 867 -8.14 17.54 22.43
N GLN A 868 -8.35 17.70 23.74
CA GLN A 868 -7.53 17.03 24.75
C GLN A 868 -7.69 15.51 24.73
N ARG A 869 -8.88 14.98 24.42
CA ARG A 869 -9.12 13.53 24.25
C ARG A 869 -8.50 13.01 22.97
N GLU A 870 -8.60 13.73 21.86
CA GLU A 870 -7.93 13.39 20.61
C GLU A 870 -6.41 13.30 20.80
N MET A 871 -5.80 14.28 21.47
CA MET A 871 -4.36 14.26 21.79
C MET A 871 -3.96 13.00 22.57
N ARG A 872 -4.77 12.58 23.55
CA ARG A 872 -4.53 11.37 24.35
C ARG A 872 -4.74 10.09 23.55
N ALA A 873 -5.74 10.06 22.69
CA ALA A 873 -5.97 8.94 21.79
C ALA A 873 -4.74 8.71 20.90
N VAL A 874 -4.16 9.79 20.34
CA VAL A 874 -2.92 9.72 19.57
C VAL A 874 -1.73 9.28 20.45
N ALA A 875 -1.55 9.89 21.62
CA ALA A 875 -0.43 9.57 22.50
C ALA A 875 -0.42 8.11 22.98
N PHE A 876 -1.61 7.53 23.23
CA PHE A 876 -1.76 6.17 23.72
C PHE A 876 -2.04 5.12 22.63
N ASP A 877 -2.26 5.51 21.37
CA ASP A 877 -2.47 4.60 20.24
C ASP A 877 -1.41 3.47 20.15
N PRO A 878 -0.10 3.74 20.39
CA PRO A 878 0.91 2.69 20.33
C PRO A 878 0.90 1.70 21.51
N VAL A 879 0.07 1.93 22.54
CA VAL A 879 0.08 1.16 23.78
C VAL A 879 -0.98 0.05 23.75
N ASN A 880 -0.52 -1.20 23.82
CA ASN A 880 -1.43 -2.34 23.94
C ASN A 880 -1.87 -2.54 25.41
N PHE A 881 -2.98 -1.89 25.80
CA PHE A 881 -3.52 -1.96 27.17
C PHE A 881 -3.93 -3.37 27.64
N SER A 882 -4.09 -4.35 26.74
CA SER A 882 -4.32 -5.75 27.16
C SER A 882 -3.10 -6.38 27.84
N LYS A 883 -1.90 -5.83 27.59
CA LYS A 883 -0.63 -6.27 28.18
C LYS A 883 -0.16 -5.41 29.34
N VAL A 884 -0.78 -4.23 29.54
CA VAL A 884 -0.46 -3.34 30.64
C VAL A 884 -1.26 -3.74 31.86
N ARG A 885 -0.59 -3.88 33.01
CA ARG A 885 -1.25 -4.10 34.29
C ARG A 885 -0.97 -2.98 35.28
N ARG A 886 0.24 -2.42 35.26
CA ARG A 886 0.65 -1.31 36.11
C ARG A 886 1.06 -0.12 35.27
N MET A 887 0.45 1.02 35.57
CA MET A 887 0.78 2.31 34.99
C MET A 887 1.30 3.29 36.03
N LEU A 888 2.16 4.21 35.61
CA LEU A 888 2.61 5.33 36.43
C LEU A 888 2.47 6.63 35.66
N ASP A 889 1.86 7.62 36.30
CA ASP A 889 1.77 8.98 35.79
C ASP A 889 2.77 9.86 36.55
N ILE A 890 3.79 10.37 35.85
CA ILE A 890 4.90 11.14 36.44
C ILE A 890 4.48 12.56 36.86
N GLY A 891 3.28 13.01 36.50
CA GLY A 891 2.76 14.34 36.85
C GLY A 891 1.26 14.40 36.66
N CYS A 892 0.52 13.69 37.52
CA CYS A 892 -0.87 13.34 37.26
C CYS A 892 -1.88 14.46 37.43
N GLY A 893 -1.46 15.64 37.89
CA GLY A 893 -2.35 16.76 38.20
C GLY A 893 -3.53 16.32 39.08
N LEU A 894 -4.75 16.43 38.55
CA LEU A 894 -6.00 16.04 39.24
C LEU A 894 -6.34 14.54 39.13
N GLY A 895 -5.43 13.72 38.61
CA GLY A 895 -5.57 12.26 38.45
C GLY A 895 -6.51 11.84 37.32
N THR A 896 -6.88 12.76 36.42
CA THR A 896 -7.91 12.55 35.39
C THR A 896 -7.53 11.41 34.45
N ASP A 897 -6.29 11.41 33.93
CA ASP A 897 -5.79 10.37 33.03
C ASP A 897 -5.78 8.97 33.67
N LEU A 898 -5.29 8.86 34.91
CA LEU A 898 -5.32 7.59 35.66
C LEU A 898 -6.74 7.06 35.86
N ILE A 899 -7.70 7.93 36.16
CA ILE A 899 -9.10 7.54 36.37
C ILE A 899 -9.71 7.06 35.05
N VAL A 900 -9.58 7.84 33.97
CA VAL A 900 -10.16 7.51 32.66
C VAL A 900 -9.60 6.20 32.12
N LEU A 901 -8.29 5.99 32.20
CA LEU A 901 -7.65 4.74 31.78
C LEU A 901 -8.10 3.55 32.63
N ALA A 902 -8.22 3.70 33.95
CA ALA A 902 -8.64 2.61 34.84
C ALA A 902 -10.12 2.24 34.71
N GLU A 903 -10.98 3.20 34.35
CA GLU A 903 -12.38 2.98 34.00
C GLU A 903 -12.51 2.24 32.67
N ALA A 904 -11.73 2.64 31.65
CA ALA A 904 -11.68 1.96 30.35
C ALA A 904 -11.08 0.55 30.43
N HIS A 905 -10.11 0.34 31.33
CA HIS A 905 -9.36 -0.91 31.45
C HIS A 905 -9.37 -1.42 32.91
N PRO A 906 -10.33 -2.30 33.28
CA PRO A 906 -10.53 -2.76 34.65
C PRO A 906 -9.37 -3.55 35.28
N GLN A 907 -8.39 -3.98 34.48
CA GLN A 907 -7.17 -4.65 34.95
C GLN A 907 -6.09 -3.70 35.44
N LEU A 908 -6.16 -2.40 35.11
CA LEU A 908 -5.09 -1.45 35.39
C LEU A 908 -5.01 -1.07 36.88
N GLU A 909 -3.80 -1.10 37.41
CA GLU A 909 -3.41 -0.54 38.71
C GLU A 909 -2.46 0.63 38.44
N GLY A 910 -2.55 1.70 39.20
CA GLY A 910 -1.93 2.98 38.83
C GLY A 910 -1.41 3.79 40.00
N VAL A 911 -0.26 4.43 39.80
CA VAL A 911 0.32 5.40 40.74
C VAL A 911 0.51 6.73 40.02
N GLY A 912 0.02 7.82 40.61
CA GLY A 912 0.26 9.18 40.11
C GLY A 912 1.13 10.00 41.05
N TYR A 913 2.10 10.73 40.51
CA TYR A 913 2.91 11.69 41.26
C TYR A 913 2.48 13.11 40.95
N THR A 914 2.51 14.00 41.94
CA THR A 914 2.34 15.45 41.76
C THR A 914 3.12 16.23 42.81
N LEU A 915 3.70 17.36 42.42
CA LEU A 915 4.38 18.29 43.33
C LEU A 915 3.42 19.08 44.21
N SER A 916 2.14 19.19 43.82
CA SER A 916 1.12 19.96 44.53
C SER A 916 0.39 19.10 45.59
N PRO A 917 0.47 19.45 46.88
CA PRO A 917 -0.31 18.80 47.91
C PRO A 917 -1.82 18.99 47.70
N ALA A 918 -2.25 20.13 47.13
CA ALA A 918 -3.67 20.37 46.84
C ALA A 918 -4.20 19.44 45.75
N GLN A 919 -3.45 19.28 44.66
CA GLN A 919 -3.78 18.35 43.57
C GLN A 919 -3.80 16.90 44.06
N ALA A 920 -2.82 16.47 44.87
CA ALA A 920 -2.80 15.12 45.42
C ALA A 920 -4.07 14.81 46.22
N ARG A 921 -4.50 15.73 47.10
CA ARG A 921 -5.75 15.59 47.86
C ARG A 921 -6.99 15.60 46.97
N ALA A 922 -7.03 16.44 45.94
CA ALA A 922 -8.16 16.50 45.00
C ALA A 922 -8.27 15.22 44.16
N ALA A 923 -7.15 14.75 43.60
CA ALA A 923 -7.08 13.52 42.83
C ALA A 923 -7.50 12.31 43.68
N GLN A 924 -7.03 12.22 44.93
CA GLN A 924 -7.41 11.12 45.81
C GLN A 924 -8.92 11.10 46.13
N ARG A 925 -9.54 12.27 46.32
CA ARG A 925 -11.01 12.37 46.49
C ARG A 925 -11.75 11.93 45.23
N ARG A 926 -11.29 12.33 44.04
CA ARG A 926 -11.86 11.92 42.75
C ARG A 926 -11.78 10.41 42.54
N ILE A 927 -10.62 9.80 42.84
CA ILE A 927 -10.41 8.35 42.79
C ILE A 927 -11.36 7.62 43.75
N GLN A 928 -11.53 8.13 44.98
CA GLN A 928 -12.46 7.56 45.96
C GLN A 928 -13.92 7.66 45.47
N ALA A 929 -14.32 8.81 44.94
CA ALA A 929 -15.67 9.03 44.42
C ALA A 929 -16.03 8.09 43.25
N ARG A 930 -15.03 7.65 42.47
CA ARG A 930 -15.20 6.66 41.38
C ARG A 930 -15.02 5.20 41.83
N GLY A 931 -14.78 4.93 43.11
CA GLY A 931 -14.60 3.57 43.62
C GLY A 931 -13.28 2.91 43.19
N LEU A 932 -12.29 3.69 42.74
CA LEU A 932 -11.03 3.19 42.17
C LEU A 932 -9.88 3.16 43.20
N ALA A 933 -10.12 3.58 44.45
CA ALA A 933 -9.12 3.61 45.52
C ALA A 933 -8.37 2.28 45.76
N PRO A 934 -8.95 1.07 45.55
CA PRO A 934 -8.21 -0.18 45.66
C PRO A 934 -7.12 -0.38 44.60
N ARG A 935 -7.18 0.35 43.48
CA ARG A 935 -6.34 0.16 42.29
C ARG A 935 -5.50 1.38 41.94
N LEU A 936 -5.93 2.57 42.35
CA LEU A 936 -5.26 3.84 42.06
C LEU A 936 -4.87 4.58 43.33
N THR A 937 -3.67 5.16 43.33
CA THR A 937 -3.20 6.08 44.37
C THR A 937 -2.49 7.27 43.74
N VAL A 938 -2.67 8.45 44.33
CA VAL A 938 -1.88 9.64 43.98
C VAL A 938 -1.05 10.07 45.18
N GLN A 939 0.22 10.41 44.93
CA GLN A 939 1.19 10.76 45.96
C GLN A 939 1.77 12.15 45.70
N ASN A 940 1.94 12.94 46.76
CA ASN A 940 2.68 14.19 46.68
C ASN A 940 4.19 13.90 46.70
N ARG A 941 4.78 13.78 45.52
CA ARG A 941 6.15 13.28 45.28
C ARG A 941 6.73 13.98 44.04
N ASP A 942 8.05 14.09 44.03
CA ASP A 942 8.83 14.64 42.92
C ASP A 942 9.35 13.49 42.05
N SER A 943 8.90 13.39 40.80
CA SER A 943 9.27 12.30 39.89
C SER A 943 10.75 12.25 39.51
N ALA A 944 11.50 13.33 39.71
CA ALA A 944 12.95 13.36 39.52
C ALA A 944 13.72 12.93 40.78
N ARG A 945 13.16 13.15 41.98
CA ARG A 945 13.87 12.91 43.26
C ARG A 945 13.41 11.66 44.00
N ASP A 946 12.12 11.37 43.96
CA ASP A 946 11.50 10.25 44.65
C ASP A 946 11.46 9.00 43.76
N ARG A 947 11.86 7.87 44.33
CA ARG A 947 11.92 6.59 43.60
C ARG A 947 10.51 6.02 43.36
N PHE A 948 10.23 5.62 42.12
CA PHE A 948 8.98 4.97 41.76
C PHE A 948 8.78 3.62 42.48
N PRO A 949 7.55 3.28 42.93
CA PRO A 949 7.31 2.20 43.89
C PRO A 949 7.26 0.79 43.28
N GLY A 950 7.90 0.55 42.13
CA GLY A 950 7.87 -0.76 41.47
C GLY A 950 8.38 -0.72 40.05
N ARG A 951 8.02 -1.74 39.27
CA ARG A 951 8.15 -1.73 37.81
C ARG A 951 6.79 -1.49 37.16
N PHE A 952 6.78 -0.80 36.02
CA PHE A 952 5.56 -0.41 35.32
C PHE A 952 5.66 -0.78 33.85
N GLU A 953 4.55 -1.30 33.32
CA GLU A 953 4.44 -1.62 31.89
C GLU A 953 4.04 -0.38 31.07
N LEU A 954 3.54 0.68 31.73
CA LEU A 954 3.32 1.99 31.15
C LEU A 954 3.78 3.09 32.13
N ILE A 955 4.66 3.98 31.68
CA ILE A 955 5.00 5.23 32.38
C ILE A 955 4.63 6.38 31.46
N PHE A 956 3.87 7.35 31.94
CA PHE A 956 3.43 8.45 31.09
C PHE A 956 3.39 9.78 31.83
N GLY A 957 3.36 10.88 31.08
CA GLY A 957 3.20 12.22 31.63
C GLY A 957 3.01 13.26 30.53
N PHE A 958 2.05 14.14 30.71
CA PHE A 958 1.75 15.22 29.77
C PHE A 958 2.19 16.54 30.40
N GLU A 959 3.07 17.28 29.72
CA GLU A 959 3.53 18.60 30.17
C GLU A 959 4.26 18.55 31.53
N VAL A 960 5.02 17.48 31.77
CA VAL A 960 5.74 17.28 33.05
C VAL A 960 7.25 17.44 32.89
N ALA A 961 7.84 16.79 31.90
CA ALA A 961 9.29 16.70 31.80
C ALA A 961 9.94 18.07 31.55
N HIS A 962 9.30 18.97 30.79
CA HIS A 962 9.75 20.36 30.62
C HIS A 962 9.82 21.16 31.93
N HIS A 963 9.06 20.79 32.96
CA HIS A 963 9.14 21.42 34.28
C HIS A 963 10.25 20.87 35.18
N VAL A 964 10.97 19.84 34.73
CA VAL A 964 12.03 19.20 35.51
C VAL A 964 13.41 19.70 35.06
N ALA A 965 14.10 20.40 35.95
CA ALA A 965 15.47 20.87 35.73
C ALA A 965 16.47 19.72 35.61
N ASP A 966 16.41 18.75 36.53
CA ASP A 966 17.27 17.56 36.52
C ASP A 966 16.61 16.43 35.71
N LYS A 967 16.62 16.60 34.39
CA LYS A 967 16.05 15.62 33.47
C LYS A 967 16.79 14.28 33.53
N ASP A 968 18.09 14.29 33.80
CA ASP A 968 18.85 13.04 33.92
C ASP A 968 18.36 12.19 35.10
N ALA A 969 18.06 12.80 36.25
CA ALA A 969 17.47 12.10 37.39
C ALA A 969 16.06 11.55 37.08
N LEU A 970 15.22 12.34 36.40
CA LEU A 970 13.89 11.89 35.97
C LEU A 970 13.97 10.66 35.04
N PHE A 971 14.78 10.75 33.98
CA PHE A 971 14.87 9.67 33.00
C PHE A 971 15.58 8.44 33.56
N ALA A 972 16.50 8.60 34.52
CA ALA A 972 17.05 7.49 35.29
C ALA A 972 15.97 6.77 36.12
N ASN A 973 15.07 7.51 36.78
CA ASN A 973 13.94 6.94 37.52
C ASN A 973 12.98 6.21 36.58
N ILE A 974 12.64 6.81 35.42
CA ILE A 974 11.79 6.20 34.39
C ILE A 974 12.41 4.88 33.93
N ALA A 975 13.64 4.89 33.46
CA ALA A 975 14.32 3.69 32.96
C ALA A 975 14.48 2.62 34.05
N GLY A 976 14.77 3.02 35.30
CA GLY A 976 14.91 2.11 36.42
C GLY A 976 13.61 1.38 36.81
N ALA A 977 12.46 2.03 36.58
CA ALA A 977 11.13 1.50 36.89
C ALA A 977 10.40 0.91 35.67
N LEU A 978 10.92 1.05 34.46
CA LEU A 978 10.26 0.52 33.27
C LEU A 978 10.38 -1.02 33.21
N ALA A 979 9.31 -1.70 32.80
CA ALA A 979 9.35 -3.12 32.46
C ALA A 979 10.17 -3.35 31.16
N ALA A 980 10.61 -4.58 30.91
CA ALA A 980 11.45 -4.90 29.76
C ALA A 980 10.74 -4.66 28.40
N ASP A 981 9.41 -4.81 28.40
CA ASP A 981 8.49 -4.52 27.30
C ASP A 981 7.61 -3.30 27.61
N GLY A 982 8.04 -2.45 28.55
CA GLY A 982 7.28 -1.30 28.99
C GLY A 982 7.31 -0.13 27.99
N HIS A 983 6.29 0.72 28.10
CA HIS A 983 6.12 1.91 27.27
C HIS A 983 6.31 3.18 28.08
N VAL A 984 6.95 4.18 27.46
CA VAL A 984 7.02 5.55 27.95
C VAL A 984 6.22 6.43 26.98
N VAL A 985 5.22 7.16 27.48
CA VAL A 985 4.38 8.08 26.68
C VAL A 985 4.46 9.48 27.26
N LEU A 986 5.02 10.43 26.53
CA LEU A 986 5.17 11.81 27.00
C LEU A 986 4.50 12.77 26.03
N ALA A 987 3.88 13.83 26.55
CA ALA A 987 3.77 15.08 25.81
C ALA A 987 4.76 16.07 26.42
N ASP A 988 5.70 16.57 25.63
CA ASP A 988 6.74 17.44 26.15
C ASP A 988 7.17 18.53 25.18
N THR A 989 7.86 19.53 25.73
CA THR A 989 8.38 20.66 24.96
C THR A 989 9.88 20.51 24.70
N VAL A 990 10.28 20.65 23.43
CA VAL A 990 11.66 20.54 22.95
C VAL A 990 12.08 21.86 22.30
N ALA A 991 13.31 22.29 22.49
CA ALA A 991 13.80 23.51 21.86
C ALA A 991 14.10 23.25 20.37
N GLY A 992 13.58 24.12 19.49
CA GLY A 992 13.93 24.17 18.06
C GLY A 992 15.29 24.83 17.79
N THR A 993 15.92 25.35 18.84
CA THR A 993 17.23 26.00 18.80
C THR A 993 18.38 25.02 19.05
N VAL A 994 19.60 25.41 18.65
CA VAL A 994 20.83 24.64 18.93
C VAL A 994 21.27 24.69 20.39
N ALA A 995 20.69 25.58 21.20
CA ALA A 995 20.95 25.74 22.63
C ALA A 995 19.69 25.46 23.45
N PRO A 996 19.80 24.93 24.68
CA PRO A 996 18.67 24.78 25.61
C PRO A 996 18.00 26.11 25.91
N VAL A 997 16.70 26.06 26.19
CA VAL A 997 15.94 27.19 26.73
C VAL A 997 15.65 26.91 28.21
N ASP A 998 16.26 27.69 29.09
CA ASP A 998 16.14 27.57 30.55
C ASP A 998 15.51 28.86 31.11
N LEU A 999 14.20 28.83 31.35
CA LEU A 999 13.41 29.94 31.90
C LEU A 999 13.00 29.61 33.33
N ARG A 1000 13.95 29.84 34.26
CA ARG A 1000 13.82 29.47 35.67
C ARG A 1000 12.69 30.20 36.38
N GLU A 1001 12.38 31.42 35.95
CA GLU A 1001 11.34 32.25 36.55
C GLU A 1001 9.93 31.68 36.36
N VAL A 1002 9.73 30.84 35.34
CA VAL A 1002 8.45 30.16 35.03
C VAL A 1002 8.58 28.63 35.12
N GLY A 1003 9.72 28.13 35.58
CA GLY A 1003 9.98 26.69 35.77
C GLY A 1003 9.98 25.88 34.47
N SER A 1004 10.46 26.44 33.36
CA SER A 1004 10.56 25.73 32.07
C SER A 1004 12.01 25.46 31.71
N HIS A 1005 12.33 24.18 31.48
CA HIS A 1005 13.66 23.67 31.17
C HIS A 1005 13.54 22.77 29.94
N THR A 1006 13.98 23.23 28.77
CA THR A 1006 13.82 22.47 27.51
C THR A 1006 15.17 22.28 26.82
N LEU A 1007 15.39 21.07 26.30
CA LEU A 1007 16.63 20.71 25.61
C LEU A 1007 16.44 20.81 24.09
N PRO A 1008 17.51 21.09 23.32
CA PRO A 1008 17.51 20.92 21.87
C PRO A 1008 17.17 19.48 21.50
N ARG A 1009 16.57 19.28 20.32
CA ARG A 1009 16.22 17.95 19.78
C ARG A 1009 17.34 16.91 19.94
N GLY A 1010 18.57 17.28 19.57
CA GLY A 1010 19.72 16.38 19.64
C GLY A 1010 20.11 16.00 21.07
N ASP A 1011 20.04 16.94 22.01
CA ASP A 1011 20.33 16.67 23.42
C ASP A 1011 19.20 15.87 24.07
N TYR A 1012 17.96 16.09 23.64
CA TYR A 1012 16.81 15.32 24.07
C TYR A 1012 16.89 13.86 23.57
N ALA A 1013 17.28 13.63 22.32
CA ALA A 1013 17.54 12.29 21.79
C ALA A 1013 18.67 11.56 22.56
N ARG A 1014 19.75 12.29 22.90
CA ARG A 1014 20.85 11.78 23.73
C ARG A 1014 20.40 11.44 25.14
N LEU A 1015 19.51 12.23 25.74
CA LEU A 1015 18.96 11.97 27.07
C LEU A 1015 18.29 10.58 27.12
N PHE A 1016 17.38 10.28 26.20
CA PHE A 1016 16.74 8.96 26.11
C PHE A 1016 17.78 7.84 25.91
N ALA A 1017 18.70 8.03 24.97
CA ALA A 1017 19.71 7.01 24.64
C ALA A 1017 20.64 6.69 25.83
N ARG A 1018 21.05 7.70 26.60
CA ARG A 1018 21.87 7.53 27.82
C ARG A 1018 21.21 6.67 28.87
N HIS A 1019 19.88 6.72 28.97
CA HIS A 1019 19.09 5.92 29.89
C HIS A 1019 18.59 4.60 29.29
N GLY A 1020 19.15 4.21 28.13
CA GLY A 1020 18.80 2.94 27.47
C GLY A 1020 17.39 2.92 26.89
N LEU A 1021 16.84 4.08 26.57
CA LEU A 1021 15.52 4.23 25.96
C LEU A 1021 15.66 4.58 24.47
N GLU A 1022 14.82 3.95 23.67
CA GLU A 1022 14.66 4.19 22.25
C GLU A 1022 13.31 4.91 22.02
N ILE A 1023 13.35 6.09 21.40
CA ILE A 1023 12.19 6.81 20.89
C ILE A 1023 11.72 6.05 19.64
N VAL A 1024 10.49 5.57 19.68
CA VAL A 1024 9.87 4.77 18.63
C VAL A 1024 9.05 5.63 17.69
N ASP A 1025 8.36 6.61 18.27
CA ASP A 1025 7.50 7.55 17.55
C ASP A 1025 7.53 8.92 18.23
N CYS A 1026 7.39 9.96 17.40
CA CYS A 1026 7.40 11.35 17.85
C CYS A 1026 6.52 12.20 16.92
N VAL A 1027 5.42 12.71 17.44
CA VAL A 1027 4.44 13.53 16.71
C VAL A 1027 4.61 14.99 17.09
N ASP A 1028 4.83 15.87 16.12
CA ASP A 1028 4.87 17.32 16.33
C ASP A 1028 3.45 17.90 16.32
N LEU A 1029 3.03 18.56 17.41
CA LEU A 1029 1.76 19.28 17.52
C LEU A 1029 1.96 20.79 17.72
N SER A 1030 3.16 21.31 17.42
CA SER A 1030 3.54 22.70 17.72
C SER A 1030 2.56 23.70 17.13
N ARG A 1031 2.11 23.46 15.90
CA ARG A 1031 1.19 24.34 15.19
C ARG A 1031 -0.19 24.35 15.84
N GLU A 1032 -0.72 23.19 16.16
CA GLU A 1032 -2.05 23.01 16.74
C GLU A 1032 -2.10 23.59 18.16
N ILE A 1033 -1.03 23.42 18.92
CA ILE A 1033 -0.88 24.01 20.25
C ILE A 1033 -0.71 25.54 20.15
N ALA A 1034 0.02 26.05 19.15
CA ALA A 1034 0.12 27.49 18.90
C ALA A 1034 -1.25 28.11 18.59
N HIS A 1035 -2.10 27.43 17.82
CA HIS A 1035 -3.46 27.89 17.54
C HIS A 1035 -4.35 27.95 18.79
N PHE A 1036 -4.16 27.04 19.75
CA PHE A 1036 -4.87 27.07 21.04
C PHE A 1036 -4.38 28.22 21.92
N LEU A 1037 -3.08 28.48 21.93
CA LEU A 1037 -2.45 29.54 22.72
C LEU A 1037 -2.69 30.95 22.15
N ALA A 1038 -3.10 31.06 20.87
CA ALA A 1038 -3.46 32.32 20.24
C ALA A 1038 -4.72 32.93 20.89
N ASP A 1039 -4.53 33.72 21.95
CA ASP A 1039 -5.61 34.34 22.74
C ASP A 1039 -5.68 35.86 22.48
N PRO A 1040 -6.53 36.32 21.55
CA PRO A 1040 -6.69 37.75 21.27
C PRO A 1040 -7.34 38.54 22.43
N GLN A 1041 -7.84 37.87 23.47
CA GLN A 1041 -8.49 38.50 24.63
C GLN A 1041 -7.57 38.59 25.85
N LEU A 1042 -6.32 38.13 25.77
CA LEU A 1042 -5.41 38.03 26.91
C LEU A 1042 -5.24 39.36 27.67
N ASP A 1043 -4.94 40.46 26.98
CA ASP A 1043 -4.73 41.76 27.64
C ASP A 1043 -6.00 42.28 28.32
N ALA A 1044 -7.17 42.06 27.71
CA ALA A 1044 -8.45 42.43 28.30
C ALA A 1044 -8.76 41.59 29.54
N MET A 1045 -8.44 40.29 29.51
CA MET A 1045 -8.58 39.39 30.65
C MET A 1045 -7.64 39.79 31.80
N LEU A 1046 -6.36 40.05 31.52
CA LEU A 1046 -5.38 40.45 32.53
C LEU A 1046 -5.78 41.76 33.22
N ALA A 1047 -6.37 42.71 32.47
CA ALA A 1047 -6.91 43.94 33.04
C ALA A 1047 -8.14 43.72 33.93
N ASP A 1048 -8.99 42.74 33.61
CA ASP A 1048 -10.13 42.34 34.43
C ASP A 1048 -9.67 41.65 35.73
N GLU A 1049 -8.72 40.72 35.63
CA GLU A 1049 -8.14 40.05 36.81
C GLU A 1049 -7.38 41.03 37.71
N ALA A 1050 -6.61 41.99 37.15
CA ALA A 1050 -5.91 43.00 37.93
C ALA A 1050 -6.87 43.85 38.78
N ARG A 1051 -8.03 44.22 38.19
CA ARG A 1051 -9.10 44.93 38.90
C ARG A 1051 -9.70 44.06 40.01
N ALA A 1052 -10.08 42.82 39.70
CA ALA A 1052 -10.65 41.90 40.67
C ALA A 1052 -9.69 41.59 41.83
N ALA A 1053 -8.39 41.41 41.54
CA ALA A 1053 -7.36 41.20 42.56
C ALA A 1053 -7.17 42.43 43.46
N GLY A 1054 -7.28 43.64 42.91
CA GLY A 1054 -7.29 44.89 43.66
C GLY A 1054 -8.51 45.04 44.57
N GLU A 1055 -9.70 44.68 44.09
CA GLU A 1055 -10.96 44.73 44.86
C GLU A 1055 -11.00 43.69 46.00
N LEU A 1056 -10.39 42.52 45.80
CA LEU A 1056 -10.34 41.42 46.79
C LEU A 1056 -9.15 41.52 47.75
N GLY A 1057 -8.29 42.55 47.63
CA GLY A 1057 -7.10 42.74 48.46
C GLY A 1057 -6.01 41.67 48.24
N ARG A 1058 -5.96 41.03 47.07
CA ARG A 1058 -5.09 39.90 46.72
C ARG A 1058 -3.92 40.31 45.81
N THR A 1059 -3.35 41.49 46.05
CA THR A 1059 -2.33 42.10 45.16
C THR A 1059 -0.98 41.35 45.12
N GLY A 1060 -0.71 40.44 46.06
CA GLY A 1060 0.58 39.76 46.19
C GLY A 1060 0.85 38.61 45.21
N SER A 1061 -0.18 37.92 44.72
CA SER A 1061 -0.03 36.74 43.83
C SER A 1061 -0.34 37.02 42.37
N PHE A 1062 -0.99 38.15 42.06
CA PHE A 1062 -1.36 38.54 40.71
C PHE A 1062 -0.15 38.72 39.76
N PRO A 1063 0.98 39.34 40.18
CA PRO A 1063 2.14 39.49 39.28
C PRO A 1063 2.71 38.16 38.77
N LEU A 1064 2.67 37.10 39.59
CA LEU A 1064 3.13 35.76 39.18
C LEU A 1064 2.15 35.14 38.17
N ALA A 1065 0.84 35.24 38.41
CA ALA A 1065 -0.17 34.74 37.48
C ALA A 1065 -0.13 35.47 36.13
N GLU A 1066 0.04 36.80 36.13
CA GLU A 1066 0.22 37.59 34.91
C GLU A 1066 1.48 37.17 34.15
N ALA A 1067 2.62 37.04 34.84
CA ALA A 1067 3.88 36.62 34.22
C ALA A 1067 3.75 35.22 33.57
N VAL A 1068 3.10 34.27 34.24
CA VAL A 1068 2.87 32.92 33.70
C VAL A 1068 1.97 32.97 32.47
N GLN A 1069 0.84 33.70 32.51
CA GLN A 1069 -0.04 33.78 31.35
C GLN A 1069 0.62 34.44 30.13
N ARG A 1070 1.40 35.51 30.34
CA ARG A 1070 2.19 36.14 29.27
C ARG A 1070 3.29 35.23 28.75
N SER A 1071 3.87 34.37 29.59
CA SER A 1071 4.84 33.37 29.15
C SER A 1071 4.24 32.31 28.24
N TRP A 1072 2.97 31.92 28.46
CA TRP A 1072 2.25 30.99 27.59
C TRP A 1072 1.90 31.61 26.23
N ASP A 1073 1.56 32.90 26.18
CA ASP A 1073 1.36 33.62 24.91
C ASP A 1073 2.66 33.71 24.10
N ALA A 1074 3.76 34.09 24.76
CA ALA A 1074 5.09 34.08 24.14
C ALA A 1074 5.51 32.67 23.68
N PHE A 1075 5.15 31.64 24.44
CA PHE A 1075 5.38 30.25 24.07
C PHE A 1075 4.57 29.85 22.82
N GLY A 1076 3.30 30.26 22.72
CA GLY A 1076 2.48 30.06 21.52
C GLY A 1076 3.09 30.71 20.28
N GLN A 1077 3.64 31.93 20.42
CA GLN A 1077 4.38 32.61 19.35
C GLN A 1077 5.66 31.85 18.98
N ALA A 1078 6.45 31.40 19.97
CA ALA A 1078 7.66 30.64 19.73
C ALA A 1078 7.41 29.29 19.03
N LEU A 1079 6.29 28.62 19.35
CA LEU A 1079 5.83 27.42 18.63
C LEU A 1079 5.48 27.74 17.17
N SER A 1080 4.78 28.86 16.92
CA SER A 1080 4.42 29.28 15.56
C SER A 1080 5.62 29.64 14.68
N GLU A 1081 6.71 30.08 15.30
CA GLU A 1081 7.97 30.44 14.64
C GLU A 1081 8.97 29.27 14.56
N GLY A 1082 8.62 28.10 15.12
CA GLY A 1082 9.50 26.92 15.16
C GLY A 1082 10.71 27.05 16.08
N LEU A 1083 10.71 28.03 16.99
CA LEU A 1083 11.75 28.21 18.01
C LEU A 1083 11.61 27.22 19.16
N MET A 1084 10.38 26.79 19.41
CA MET A 1084 10.01 25.74 20.35
C MET A 1084 9.16 24.71 19.64
N LEU A 1085 9.12 23.51 20.20
CA LEU A 1085 8.34 22.40 19.67
C LEU A 1085 7.55 21.74 20.77
N TYR A 1086 6.32 21.36 20.47
CA TYR A 1086 5.48 20.55 21.34
C TYR A 1086 5.31 19.18 20.71
N VAL A 1087 5.83 18.13 21.36
CA VAL A 1087 5.91 16.78 20.78
C VAL A 1087 5.23 15.74 21.67
N LEU A 1088 4.54 14.80 21.05
CA LEU A 1088 4.10 13.55 21.68
C LEU A 1088 5.13 12.46 21.40
N ILE A 1089 5.70 11.86 22.43
CA ILE A 1089 6.78 10.88 22.32
C ILE A 1089 6.30 9.53 22.83
N HIS A 1090 6.53 8.50 22.02
CA HIS A 1090 6.50 7.12 22.46
C HIS A 1090 7.91 6.55 22.50
N ALA A 1091 8.31 6.00 23.64
CA ALA A 1091 9.59 5.34 23.80
C ALA A 1091 9.47 4.01 24.54
N ARG A 1092 10.52 3.19 24.45
CA ARG A 1092 10.62 1.87 25.07
C ARG A 1092 12.07 1.55 25.44
N PRO A 1093 12.35 0.49 26.22
CA PRO A 1093 13.72 0.01 26.39
C PRO A 1093 14.38 -0.33 25.05
N ALA A 1094 15.61 0.14 24.85
CA ALA A 1094 16.38 -0.15 23.65
C ALA A 1094 16.69 -1.65 23.52
N ALA A 1095 16.57 -2.18 22.31
CA ALA A 1095 16.87 -3.60 22.05
C ALA A 1095 18.38 -3.89 22.23
N PRO A 1096 18.76 -5.06 22.78
CA PRO A 1096 20.16 -5.43 22.94
C PRO A 1096 20.93 -5.38 21.61
N GLY A 1097 22.09 -4.70 21.59
CA GLY A 1097 22.96 -4.62 20.42
C GLY A 1097 22.57 -3.56 19.37
N ARG A 1098 21.50 -2.79 19.61
CA ARG A 1098 21.13 -1.63 18.78
C ARG A 1098 21.74 -0.36 19.37
N ASP A 1099 22.09 0.60 18.52
CA ASP A 1099 22.50 1.95 18.94
C ASP A 1099 21.25 2.83 19.13
N PRO A 1100 20.77 3.07 20.37
CA PRO A 1100 19.59 3.88 20.61
C PRO A 1100 19.82 5.36 20.24
N LEU A 1101 21.06 5.85 20.23
CA LEU A 1101 21.32 7.25 19.90
C LEU A 1101 21.01 7.53 18.44
N ALA A 1102 21.49 6.68 17.53
CA ALA A 1102 21.22 6.81 16.10
C ALA A 1102 19.70 6.73 15.81
N ALA A 1103 19.00 5.80 16.47
CA ALA A 1103 17.55 5.66 16.33
C ALA A 1103 16.79 6.90 16.84
N ASN A 1104 17.15 7.41 18.01
CA ASN A 1104 16.48 8.58 18.60
C ASN A 1104 16.74 9.84 17.79
N LEU A 1105 17.97 10.05 17.30
CA LEU A 1105 18.29 11.20 16.44
C LEU A 1105 17.50 11.14 15.14
N GLN A 1106 17.43 9.97 14.51
CA GLN A 1106 16.65 9.79 13.30
C GLN A 1106 15.19 10.19 13.52
N VAL A 1107 14.54 9.70 14.59
CA VAL A 1107 13.14 10.04 14.87
C VAL A 1107 12.97 11.55 15.12
N MET A 1108 13.79 12.14 15.99
CA MET A 1108 13.71 13.57 16.33
C MET A 1108 14.09 14.52 15.18
N GLU A 1109 14.84 14.06 14.17
CA GLU A 1109 15.17 14.82 12.95
C GLU A 1109 14.08 14.71 11.87
N THR A 1110 13.33 13.61 11.85
CA THR A 1110 12.22 13.40 10.90
C THR A 1110 10.89 13.97 11.36
N THR A 1111 10.73 14.18 12.67
CA THR A 1111 9.67 14.98 13.29
C THR A 1111 9.93 16.47 13.04
#